data_AF-A0A0N1I7A6-F1
#
_entry.id   AF-A0A0N1I7A6-F1
#
_cell.length_a   1.000
_cell.length_b   1.000
_cell.length_c   1.000
_cell.angle_alpha   90.00
_cell.angle_beta   90.00
_cell.angle_gamma   90.00
#
_symmetry.space_group_name_H-M   'P 1'
#
loop_
_entity.id
_entity.type
_entity.pdbx_description
1 polymer ?
#
loop_
_entity_poly.entity_id
_entity_poly.type
_entity_poly.pdbx_seq_one_letter_code
_entity_poly.pdbx_strand_id
1 'polypeptide(L)'
;MGDTKPRLSLEHVRSGDVLFMNRKCFAMKDLLSTGLCLLTKTENRFDHVGMLVKIPEEDFGKYPEACKRIVDISPSGTYVLETGRRGITLYSAEQRIGRTSANEMVSRSINVGQEQQEQQMQEALLKTMESMYNIPYKDDVMHILPSVFSPPDKMDRITAAHKLNRLRIEVAALTEMAARQPCSAGVYRAVIHKYENAQEFLLSTYFPHLERLPTDSADPLAVNWDSGHYWVDGVNNAEKMFCSEFISNLWQRVGLIKGFAPASSMRPFDLLDDVRFNFLNASSEFGEVVPIKISNSHKRYWDDTMLERGALGRSREAARAALTDEQRLAFFNEVRVTSGLPPAETVEEVAASLEQLPSRWVVQSVTRHDVVPNLWFRVFSSGVLFAACVVPCAPLTLLWMEGQVGLFLSRGSVWSLTCGVFARNMAFAAVQALFLAVAARWYDVSGPHAVMAPLRNGGWLANFVDTRHPYYDTVALYAASATVAHLCTTPLANANIAYHFGPIRPGPVPTRMLLRGGLLLLPASVLLPFQACWLTWYETAGAFIVPTLSSVWRPREDLLLRREWPHLRNDALAGAFVATLLTDALLYPLATVVSRRFVEDLYKPQKSPCFGRSLYAGYRYRFLSNLVVLSASTAYLYGIGSV
;
A
#
# COMPACT_ATOMS: atom_id res chain seq x y z
N MET A 1 -1.75 -50.84 -8.58
CA MET A 1 -0.47 -50.18 -8.90
C MET A 1 -0.24 -49.15 -7.80
N GLY A 2 0.81 -49.35 -7.00
CA GLY A 2 1.05 -48.53 -5.81
C GLY A 2 1.47 -47.12 -6.19
N ASP A 3 0.72 -46.14 -5.72
CA ASP A 3 1.14 -44.74 -5.71
C ASP A 3 2.41 -44.65 -4.84
N THR A 4 3.57 -44.60 -5.48
CA THR A 4 4.80 -44.14 -4.85
C THR A 4 4.58 -42.70 -4.42
N LYS A 5 4.18 -42.51 -3.16
CA LYS A 5 4.22 -41.19 -2.51
C LYS A 5 5.62 -40.62 -2.76
N PRO A 6 5.76 -39.45 -3.40
CA PRO A 6 7.07 -38.83 -3.53
C PRO A 6 7.68 -38.71 -2.14
N ARG A 7 8.88 -39.25 -1.94
CA ARG A 7 9.66 -39.03 -0.72
C ARG A 7 9.91 -37.51 -0.66
N LEU A 8 9.20 -36.84 0.24
CA LEU A 8 9.52 -35.48 0.65
C LEU A 8 10.93 -35.52 1.24
N SER A 9 11.94 -35.08 0.50
CA SER A 9 13.26 -34.84 1.06
C SER A 9 13.23 -33.48 1.76
N LEU A 10 13.29 -33.50 3.09
CA LEU A 10 13.43 -32.31 3.95
C LEU A 10 14.90 -32.04 4.30
N GLU A 11 15.85 -32.75 3.67
CA GLU A 11 17.28 -32.64 3.98
C GLU A 11 17.82 -31.21 3.72
N HIS A 12 17.31 -30.55 2.68
CA HIS A 12 17.72 -29.20 2.29
C HIS A 12 17.12 -28.07 3.14
N VAL A 13 16.11 -28.37 3.97
CA VAL A 13 15.43 -27.39 4.83
C VAL A 13 16.31 -27.02 6.02
N ARG A 14 16.24 -25.76 6.46
CA ARG A 14 17.02 -25.21 7.56
C ARG A 14 16.15 -24.52 8.60
N SER A 15 16.66 -24.37 9.81
CA SER A 15 16.00 -23.57 10.85
C SER A 15 15.94 -22.11 10.41
N GLY A 16 14.74 -21.54 10.37
CA GLY A 16 14.50 -20.17 9.92
C GLY A 16 13.87 -20.08 8.53
N ASP A 17 13.88 -21.15 7.72
CA ASP A 17 13.21 -21.17 6.43
C ASP A 17 11.71 -20.92 6.59
N VAL A 18 11.11 -20.16 5.67
CA VAL A 18 9.69 -19.82 5.71
C VAL A 18 8.89 -20.81 4.88
N LEU A 19 7.79 -21.32 5.44
CA LEU A 19 6.86 -22.21 4.78
C LEU A 19 5.55 -21.49 4.47
N PHE A 20 5.27 -21.24 3.20
CA PHE A 20 4.06 -20.57 2.74
C PHE A 20 2.95 -21.58 2.46
N MET A 21 1.71 -21.20 2.77
CA MET A 21 0.54 -22.05 2.57
C MET A 21 -0.60 -21.28 1.92
N ASN A 22 -1.14 -21.84 0.83
CA ASN A 22 -2.37 -21.38 0.19
C ASN A 22 -3.53 -22.25 0.69
N ARG A 23 -4.14 -21.87 1.81
CA ARG A 23 -5.22 -22.60 2.46
C ARG A 23 -6.55 -22.31 1.78
N LYS A 24 -7.52 -23.22 1.88
CA LYS A 24 -8.87 -22.99 1.36
C LYS A 24 -9.64 -22.09 2.35
N CYS A 25 -9.89 -20.82 1.99
CA CYS A 25 -10.51 -19.85 2.92
C CYS A 25 -11.87 -20.31 3.46
N PHE A 26 -12.70 -20.95 2.62
CA PHE A 26 -14.02 -21.46 3.03
C PHE A 26 -13.97 -22.80 3.77
N ALA A 27 -12.79 -23.44 3.88
CA ALA A 27 -12.60 -24.63 4.70
C ALA A 27 -12.22 -24.28 6.16
N MET A 28 -12.06 -22.99 6.47
CA MET A 28 -11.75 -22.51 7.81
C MET A 28 -13.00 -22.53 8.70
N LYS A 29 -12.81 -22.79 9.99
CA LYS A 29 -13.93 -22.99 10.93
C LYS A 29 -14.55 -21.69 11.45
N ASP A 30 -13.84 -20.57 11.36
CA ASP A 30 -14.27 -19.29 11.92
C ASP A 30 -14.22 -18.14 10.89
N LEU A 31 -15.18 -17.23 11.01
CA LEU A 31 -15.38 -16.11 10.06
C LEU A 31 -14.21 -15.14 10.03
N LEU A 32 -13.51 -14.93 11.16
CA LEU A 32 -12.35 -14.06 11.23
C LEU A 32 -11.19 -14.62 10.41
N SER A 33 -10.88 -15.91 10.55
CA SER A 33 -9.85 -16.59 9.74
C SER A 33 -10.23 -16.60 8.26
N THR A 34 -11.50 -16.83 7.93
CA THR A 34 -11.99 -16.72 6.54
C THR A 34 -11.79 -15.30 6.00
N GLY A 35 -12.16 -14.28 6.77
CA GLY A 35 -11.98 -12.88 6.40
C GLY A 35 -10.51 -12.52 6.20
N LEU A 36 -9.64 -12.90 7.13
CA LEU A 36 -8.18 -12.76 7.04
C LEU A 36 -7.62 -13.43 5.79
N CYS A 37 -8.04 -14.66 5.51
CA CYS A 37 -7.62 -15.40 4.33
C CYS A 37 -8.04 -14.69 3.04
N LEU A 38 -9.29 -14.21 2.97
CA LEU A 38 -9.79 -13.49 1.80
C LEU A 38 -9.06 -12.16 1.61
N LEU A 39 -8.81 -11.41 2.68
CA LEU A 39 -8.07 -10.15 2.66
C LEU A 39 -6.64 -10.34 2.17
N THR A 40 -5.90 -11.32 2.70
CA THR A 40 -4.51 -11.56 2.22
C THR A 40 -4.50 -11.97 0.74
N LYS A 41 -5.52 -12.71 0.28
CA LYS A 41 -5.65 -13.18 -1.10
C LYS A 41 -6.03 -12.12 -2.12
N THR A 42 -6.35 -10.90 -1.71
CA THR A 42 -6.50 -9.80 -2.68
C THR A 42 -5.16 -9.39 -3.28
N GLU A 43 -4.05 -9.61 -2.56
CA GLU A 43 -2.71 -9.24 -3.01
C GLU A 43 -1.84 -10.45 -3.33
N ASN A 44 -2.00 -11.57 -2.61
CA ASN A 44 -1.19 -12.76 -2.83
C ASN A 44 -1.91 -14.06 -2.45
N ARG A 45 -1.73 -15.12 -3.23
CA ARG A 45 -2.38 -16.43 -3.00
C ARG A 45 -2.02 -17.11 -1.67
N PHE A 46 -0.88 -16.79 -1.06
CA PHE A 46 -0.43 -17.36 0.21
C PHE A 46 -0.99 -16.57 1.39
N ASP A 47 -1.91 -17.18 2.13
CA ASP A 47 -2.60 -16.53 3.25
C ASP A 47 -1.99 -16.83 4.63
N HIS A 48 -1.05 -17.77 4.70
CA HIS A 48 -0.43 -18.20 5.95
C HIS A 48 1.03 -18.60 5.75
N VAL A 49 1.81 -18.38 6.79
CA VAL A 49 3.22 -18.77 6.86
C VAL A 49 3.48 -19.53 8.15
N GLY A 50 4.35 -20.54 8.07
CA GLY A 50 5.03 -21.14 9.20
C GLY A 50 6.53 -20.98 9.04
N MET A 51 7.28 -21.37 10.06
CA MET A 51 8.73 -21.43 9.99
C MET A 51 9.19 -22.87 10.18
N LEU A 52 10.13 -23.31 9.37
CA LEU A 52 10.75 -24.62 9.52
C LEU A 52 11.85 -24.53 10.59
N VAL A 53 11.87 -25.52 11.46
CA VAL A 53 12.76 -25.55 12.63
C VAL A 53 13.34 -26.95 12.77
N LYS A 54 14.65 -27.08 12.85
CA LYS A 54 15.35 -28.33 13.14
C LYS A 54 15.73 -28.38 14.61
N ILE A 55 15.15 -29.35 15.32
CA ILE A 55 15.43 -29.67 16.72
C ILE A 55 15.55 -31.19 16.81
N PRO A 56 16.75 -31.77 16.70
CA PRO A 56 16.92 -33.20 16.89
C PRO A 56 16.55 -33.58 18.33
N GLU A 57 16.13 -34.84 18.55
CA GLU A 57 15.66 -35.31 19.85
C GLU A 57 16.73 -35.18 20.95
N GLU A 58 18.00 -35.28 20.57
CA GLU A 58 19.16 -35.06 21.45
C GLU A 58 19.26 -33.62 21.99
N ASP A 59 18.69 -32.64 21.29
CA ASP A 59 18.69 -31.23 21.68
C ASP A 59 17.45 -30.82 22.49
N PHE A 60 16.54 -31.75 22.80
CA PHE A 60 15.33 -31.45 23.58
C PHE A 60 15.65 -30.89 24.98
N GLY A 61 16.77 -31.33 25.58
CA GLY A 61 17.23 -30.78 26.86
C GLY A 61 17.67 -29.32 26.79
N LYS A 62 18.07 -28.83 25.61
CA LYS A 62 18.51 -27.45 25.39
C LYS A 62 17.35 -26.48 25.18
N TYR A 63 16.22 -26.97 24.67
CA TYR A 63 15.05 -26.16 24.29
C TYR A 63 13.76 -26.68 24.97
N PRO A 64 13.66 -26.57 26.31
CA PRO A 64 12.56 -27.16 27.07
C PRO A 64 11.18 -26.57 26.74
N GLU A 65 11.06 -25.29 26.40
CA GLU A 65 9.78 -24.68 26.03
C GLU A 65 9.33 -25.17 24.65
N ALA A 66 10.23 -25.30 23.68
CA ALA A 66 9.94 -25.92 22.39
C ALA A 66 9.37 -27.33 22.55
N CYS A 67 9.99 -28.16 23.40
CA CYS A 67 9.53 -29.52 23.66
C CYS A 67 8.09 -29.58 24.18
N LYS A 68 7.67 -28.64 25.02
CA LYS A 68 6.28 -28.55 25.51
C LYS A 68 5.27 -28.22 24.40
N ARG A 69 5.73 -27.66 23.28
CA ARG A 69 4.89 -27.26 22.14
C ARG A 69 4.90 -28.26 20.99
N ILE A 70 5.73 -29.30 21.05
CA ILE A 70 5.76 -30.38 20.07
C ILE A 70 4.49 -31.22 20.19
N VAL A 71 3.76 -31.32 19.09
CA VAL A 71 2.52 -32.11 19.01
C VAL A 71 2.82 -33.57 18.72
N ASP A 72 3.85 -33.83 17.91
CA ASP A 72 4.28 -35.16 17.50
C ASP A 72 5.77 -35.14 17.13
N ILE A 73 6.52 -36.17 17.53
CA ILE A 73 7.97 -36.27 17.32
C ILE A 73 8.26 -36.47 15.82
N SER A 74 9.13 -35.62 15.26
CA SER A 74 9.54 -35.72 13.85
C SER A 74 10.68 -36.72 13.69
N PRO A 75 10.58 -37.69 12.75
CA PRO A 75 11.67 -38.60 12.42
C PRO A 75 12.92 -37.91 11.86
N SER A 76 12.76 -36.76 11.18
CA SER A 76 13.88 -35.99 10.65
C SER A 76 14.37 -34.88 11.58
N GLY A 77 13.80 -34.78 12.79
CA GLY A 77 14.01 -33.65 13.69
C GLY A 77 13.49 -32.32 13.13
N THR A 78 12.65 -32.33 12.08
CA THR A 78 12.16 -31.12 11.42
C THR A 78 10.71 -30.84 11.79
N TYR A 79 10.46 -29.64 12.31
CA TYR A 79 9.16 -29.18 12.77
C TYR A 79 8.71 -27.95 11.99
N VAL A 80 7.40 -27.80 11.84
CA VAL A 80 6.75 -26.58 11.36
C VAL A 80 6.24 -25.83 12.58
N LEU A 81 6.86 -24.69 12.85
CA LEU A 81 6.33 -23.71 13.80
C LEU A 81 5.17 -22.97 13.16
N GLU A 82 3.99 -23.14 13.74
CA GLU A 82 2.79 -22.40 13.38
C GLU A 82 2.27 -21.62 14.58
N THR A 83 1.88 -20.38 14.32
CA THR A 83 1.12 -19.56 15.26
C THR A 83 -0.35 -19.57 14.84
N GLY A 84 -1.23 -19.79 15.81
CA GLY A 84 -2.66 -19.73 15.59
C GLY A 84 -3.39 -19.50 16.90
N ARG A 85 -4.73 -19.53 16.88
CA ARG A 85 -5.56 -19.26 18.09
C ARG A 85 -5.27 -20.15 19.30
N ARG A 86 -4.58 -21.29 19.11
CA ARG A 86 -4.13 -22.19 20.20
C ARG A 86 -2.77 -21.82 20.78
N GLY A 87 -2.19 -20.70 20.34
CA GLY A 87 -0.82 -20.30 20.62
C GLY A 87 0.16 -20.81 19.56
N ILE A 88 1.43 -20.86 19.93
CA ILE A 88 2.51 -21.37 19.09
C ILE A 88 2.60 -22.89 19.28
N THR A 89 2.64 -23.62 18.16
CA THR A 89 2.71 -25.08 18.13
C THR A 89 3.78 -25.54 17.16
N LEU A 90 4.45 -26.66 17.49
CA LEU A 90 5.40 -27.34 16.62
C LEU A 90 4.81 -28.67 16.16
N TYR A 91 4.45 -28.76 14.88
CA TYR A 91 4.04 -30.03 14.27
C TYR A 91 5.23 -30.67 13.58
N SER A 92 5.34 -32.01 13.53
CA SER A 92 6.33 -32.60 12.61
C SER A 92 6.03 -32.15 11.18
N ALA A 93 7.08 -31.82 10.43
CA ALA A 93 6.93 -31.33 9.07
C ALA A 93 6.27 -32.39 8.18
N GLU A 94 6.64 -33.66 8.35
CA GLU A 94 6.08 -34.80 7.62
C GLU A 94 4.57 -34.92 7.83
N GLN A 95 4.12 -34.86 9.10
CA GLN A 95 2.71 -34.96 9.42
C GLN A 95 1.94 -33.73 8.93
N ARG A 96 2.48 -32.53 9.14
CA ARG A 96 1.82 -31.27 8.79
C ARG A 96 1.64 -31.14 7.28
N ILE A 97 2.67 -31.45 6.49
CA ILE A 97 2.63 -31.44 5.02
C ILE A 97 1.70 -32.54 4.49
N GLY A 98 1.74 -33.73 5.11
CA GLY A 98 0.89 -34.86 4.72
C GLY A 98 -0.61 -34.60 4.93
N ARG A 99 -0.99 -33.97 6.04
CA ARG A 99 -2.39 -33.77 6.45
C ARG A 99 -3.01 -32.42 6.05
N THR A 100 -2.21 -31.49 5.54
CA THR A 100 -2.70 -30.17 5.14
C THR A 100 -3.78 -30.23 4.05
N SER A 101 -4.82 -29.40 4.18
CA SER A 101 -5.83 -29.16 3.14
C SER A 101 -5.46 -28.01 2.19
N ALA A 102 -4.29 -27.41 2.36
CA ALA A 102 -3.78 -26.35 1.49
C ALA A 102 -3.65 -26.83 0.04
N ASN A 103 -3.96 -25.93 -0.90
CA ASN A 103 -3.83 -26.17 -2.34
C ASN A 103 -2.36 -26.24 -2.77
N GLU A 104 -1.49 -25.52 -2.08
CA GLU A 104 -0.05 -25.52 -2.30
C GLU A 104 0.68 -25.15 -1.02
N MET A 105 1.90 -25.68 -0.89
CA MET A 105 2.88 -25.33 0.12
C MET A 105 4.24 -25.21 -0.54
N VAL A 106 4.94 -24.12 -0.24
CA VAL A 106 6.29 -23.85 -0.75
C VAL A 106 7.16 -23.35 0.39
N SER A 107 8.44 -23.70 0.37
CA SER A 107 9.43 -23.15 1.31
C SER A 107 10.27 -22.08 0.63
N ARG A 108 10.78 -21.13 1.40
CA ARG A 108 11.80 -20.19 0.98
C ARG A 108 12.92 -20.19 2.01
N SER A 109 14.15 -20.38 1.54
CA SER A 109 15.29 -20.37 2.43
C SER A 109 15.76 -18.95 2.75
N ILE A 110 16.52 -18.83 3.84
CA ILE A 110 17.27 -17.61 4.14
C ILE A 110 18.75 -17.95 4.04
N ASN A 111 19.47 -17.22 3.20
CA ASN A 111 20.91 -17.30 3.12
C ASN A 111 21.47 -16.24 4.08
N VAL A 112 22.43 -16.61 4.93
CA VAL A 112 23.06 -15.67 5.90
C VAL A 112 24.55 -15.46 5.59
N GLY A 113 25.08 -16.12 4.56
CA GLY A 113 26.47 -16.04 4.15
C GLY A 113 27.22 -17.35 4.42
N GLN A 114 28.29 -17.28 5.22
CA GLN A 114 29.14 -18.42 5.51
C GLN A 114 28.46 -19.44 6.45
N GLU A 115 28.84 -20.71 6.34
CA GLU A 115 28.25 -21.81 7.11
C GLU A 115 28.32 -21.60 8.64
N GLN A 116 29.41 -21.01 9.14
CA GLN A 116 29.55 -20.70 10.56
C GLN A 116 28.57 -19.61 11.04
N GLN A 117 28.38 -18.55 10.24
CA GLN A 117 27.42 -17.48 10.55
C GLN A 117 25.99 -18.02 10.51
N GLU A 118 25.72 -18.92 9.57
CA GLU A 118 24.45 -19.59 9.46
C GLU A 118 24.15 -20.46 10.69
N GLN A 119 25.11 -21.27 11.16
CA GLN A 119 24.93 -22.05 12.39
C GLN A 119 24.69 -21.17 13.62
N GLN A 120 25.45 -20.07 13.77
CA GLN A 120 25.26 -19.10 14.85
C GLN A 120 23.88 -18.45 14.81
N MET A 121 23.40 -18.10 13.61
CA MET A 121 22.06 -17.55 13.42
C MET A 121 20.99 -18.57 13.81
N GLN A 122 21.12 -19.82 13.38
CA GLN A 122 20.16 -20.88 13.71
C GLN A 122 20.08 -21.13 15.22
N GLU A 123 21.22 -21.19 15.91
CA GLU A 123 21.27 -21.34 17.37
C GLU A 123 20.65 -20.13 18.09
N ALA A 124 20.98 -18.91 17.66
CA ALA A 124 20.38 -17.69 18.20
C ALA A 124 18.87 -17.64 18.02
N LEU A 125 18.37 -18.14 16.88
CA LEU A 125 16.95 -18.24 16.55
C LEU A 125 16.23 -19.21 17.47
N LEU A 126 16.77 -20.41 17.66
CA LEU A 126 16.21 -21.40 18.60
C LEU A 126 16.20 -20.88 20.04
N LYS A 127 17.30 -20.28 20.49
CA LYS A 127 17.42 -19.73 21.84
C LYS A 127 16.46 -18.58 22.10
N THR A 128 16.30 -17.68 21.13
CA THR A 128 15.38 -16.53 21.25
C THR A 128 13.93 -17.00 21.26
N MET A 129 13.60 -18.00 20.45
CA MET A 129 12.27 -18.58 20.35
C MET A 129 11.74 -19.14 21.68
N GLU A 130 12.62 -19.68 22.55
CA GLU A 130 12.24 -20.14 23.90
C GLU A 130 11.52 -19.06 24.71
N SER A 131 11.91 -17.79 24.56
CA SER A 131 11.27 -16.65 25.25
C SER A 131 9.94 -16.21 24.63
N MET A 132 9.60 -16.70 23.43
CA MET A 132 8.48 -16.20 22.63
C MET A 132 7.28 -17.15 22.60
N TYR A 133 7.41 -18.40 23.07
CA TYR A 133 6.32 -19.40 23.02
C TYR A 133 5.03 -19.03 23.77
N ASN A 134 5.11 -18.08 24.70
CA ASN A 134 3.96 -17.61 25.47
C ASN A 134 3.23 -16.43 24.82
N ILE A 135 3.69 -15.93 23.67
CA ILE A 135 3.02 -14.84 22.95
C ILE A 135 1.72 -15.37 22.33
N PRO A 136 0.55 -14.83 22.73
CA PRO A 136 -0.73 -15.26 22.18
C PRO A 136 -0.95 -14.78 20.74
N TYR A 137 -1.87 -15.44 20.07
CA TYR A 137 -2.29 -15.06 18.73
C TYR A 137 -3.29 -13.91 18.76
N LYS A 138 -3.21 -13.01 17.78
CA LYS A 138 -4.17 -11.90 17.63
C LYS A 138 -5.59 -12.41 17.35
N ASP A 139 -6.55 -11.84 18.03
CA ASP A 139 -7.97 -12.20 18.02
C ASP A 139 -8.89 -11.05 17.58
N ASP A 140 -8.34 -9.87 17.30
CA ASP A 140 -9.07 -8.67 16.86
C ASP A 140 -8.66 -8.23 15.44
N VAL A 141 -9.68 -7.88 14.64
CA VAL A 141 -9.56 -7.28 13.30
C VAL A 141 -8.79 -5.95 13.35
N MET A 142 -8.95 -5.17 14.42
CA MET A 142 -8.31 -3.85 14.52
C MET A 142 -6.78 -3.93 14.52
N HIS A 143 -6.21 -5.04 15.02
CA HIS A 143 -4.77 -5.26 15.04
C HIS A 143 -4.17 -5.70 13.68
N ILE A 144 -5.01 -5.90 12.66
CA ILE A 144 -4.63 -6.17 11.27
C ILE A 144 -4.47 -4.86 10.49
N LEU A 145 -5.07 -3.77 10.96
CA LEU A 145 -5.09 -2.53 10.21
C LEU A 145 -3.70 -1.99 9.87
N PRO A 146 -2.68 -2.04 10.75
CA PRO A 146 -1.33 -1.62 10.36
C PRO A 146 -0.71 -2.51 9.28
N SER A 147 -1.03 -3.81 9.19
CA SER A 147 -0.50 -4.67 8.13
C SER A 147 -1.24 -4.48 6.80
N VAL A 148 -2.54 -4.15 6.84
CA VAL A 148 -3.35 -3.84 5.65
C VAL A 148 -3.12 -2.43 5.13
N PHE A 149 -2.95 -1.45 6.03
CA PHE A 149 -2.74 -0.07 5.65
C PHE A 149 -1.26 0.18 5.33
N SER A 150 -1.03 0.54 4.08
CA SER A 150 0.27 0.95 3.57
C SER A 150 0.11 2.33 2.90
N PRO A 151 -0.19 3.40 3.65
CA PRO A 151 -0.30 4.73 3.05
C PRO A 151 1.02 5.18 2.41
N PRO A 152 0.98 6.16 1.49
CA PRO A 152 2.17 6.62 0.79
C PRO A 152 3.33 7.02 1.70
N ASP A 153 3.06 7.65 2.86
CA ASP A 153 4.10 8.05 3.80
C ASP A 153 4.80 6.86 4.46
N LYS A 154 4.07 5.78 4.74
CA LYS A 154 4.66 4.53 5.25
C LYS A 154 5.50 3.84 4.19
N MET A 155 5.05 3.81 2.94
CA MET A 155 5.84 3.24 1.84
C MET A 155 7.12 4.03 1.57
N ASP A 156 7.05 5.35 1.70
CA ASP A 156 8.23 6.22 1.70
C ASP A 156 9.20 5.86 2.82
N ARG A 157 8.70 5.67 4.06
CA ARG A 157 9.54 5.21 5.18
C ARG A 157 10.14 3.84 4.90
N ILE A 158 9.40 2.88 4.36
CA ILE A 158 9.92 1.54 4.01
C ILE A 158 11.08 1.67 3.02
N THR A 159 10.89 2.47 1.96
CA THR A 159 11.91 2.70 0.95
C THR A 159 13.12 3.45 1.51
N ALA A 160 12.89 4.43 2.39
CA ALA A 160 13.93 5.16 3.08
C ALA A 160 14.74 4.24 4.01
N ALA A 161 14.10 3.36 4.78
CA ALA A 161 14.77 2.37 5.62
C ALA A 161 15.64 1.41 4.80
N HIS A 162 15.15 0.99 3.63
CA HIS A 162 15.92 0.16 2.71
C HIS A 162 17.15 0.88 2.17
N LYS A 163 17.00 2.12 1.71
CA LYS A 163 18.12 2.95 1.24
C LYS A 163 19.13 3.21 2.36
N LEU A 164 18.66 3.52 3.56
CA LEU A 164 19.52 3.67 4.75
C LEU A 164 20.36 2.43 4.99
N ASN A 165 19.74 1.25 4.96
CA ASN A 165 20.43 -0.01 5.20
C ASN A 165 21.44 -0.34 4.09
N ARG A 166 21.08 -0.13 2.81
CA ARG A 166 22.01 -0.27 1.67
C ARG A 166 23.21 0.66 1.85
N LEU A 167 22.99 1.94 2.13
CA LEU A 167 24.08 2.91 2.35
C LEU A 167 24.96 2.52 3.54
N ARG A 168 24.40 2.00 4.63
CA ARG A 168 25.18 1.52 5.78
C ARG A 168 26.10 0.37 5.40
N ILE A 169 25.61 -0.58 4.61
CA ILE A 169 26.41 -1.70 4.08
C ILE A 169 27.54 -1.17 3.19
N GLU A 170 27.23 -0.22 2.30
CA GLU A 170 28.22 0.42 1.44
C GLU A 170 29.31 1.16 2.24
N VAL A 171 28.93 1.91 3.28
CA VAL A 171 29.88 2.61 4.17
C VAL A 171 30.78 1.61 4.90
N ALA A 172 30.23 0.51 5.42
CA ALA A 172 31.02 -0.53 6.08
C ALA A 172 32.04 -1.15 5.12
N ALA A 173 31.63 -1.48 3.88
CA ALA A 173 32.51 -2.02 2.86
C ALA A 173 33.62 -1.04 2.46
N LEU A 174 33.29 0.24 2.22
CA LEU A 174 34.27 1.28 1.89
C LEU A 174 35.23 1.56 3.04
N THR A 175 34.76 1.47 4.29
CA THR A 175 35.62 1.62 5.48
C THR A 175 36.64 0.50 5.55
N GLU A 176 36.22 -0.73 5.27
CA GLU A 176 37.12 -1.88 5.19
C GLU A 176 38.12 -1.75 4.04
N MET A 177 37.68 -1.28 2.86
CA MET A 177 38.56 -0.99 1.72
C MET A 177 39.59 0.09 2.06
N ALA A 178 39.18 1.16 2.75
CA ALA A 178 40.09 2.22 3.20
C ALA A 178 41.14 1.72 4.20
N ALA A 179 40.79 0.75 5.05
CA ALA A 179 41.74 0.12 5.96
C ALA A 179 42.74 -0.80 5.23
N ARG A 180 42.27 -1.53 4.21
CA ARG A 180 43.10 -2.46 3.41
C ARG A 180 43.98 -1.76 2.37
N GLN A 181 43.54 -0.61 1.86
CA GLN A 181 44.21 0.13 0.78
C GLN A 181 44.45 1.59 1.19
N PRO A 182 45.49 1.88 2.01
CA PRO A 182 45.75 3.23 2.52
C PRO A 182 45.96 4.29 1.43
N CYS A 183 46.49 3.91 0.27
CA CYS A 183 46.74 4.82 -0.85
C CYS A 183 45.44 5.40 -1.44
N SER A 184 44.33 4.64 -1.42
CA SER A 184 43.02 5.03 -1.94
C SER A 184 42.04 5.45 -0.84
N ALA A 185 42.48 5.44 0.43
CA ALA A 185 41.62 5.74 1.57
C ALA A 185 40.96 7.13 1.51
N GLY A 186 41.62 8.12 0.90
CA GLY A 186 41.04 9.45 0.68
C GLY A 186 39.83 9.42 -0.26
N VAL A 187 39.91 8.65 -1.34
CA VAL A 187 38.83 8.45 -2.31
C VAL A 187 37.63 7.79 -1.63
N TYR A 188 37.86 6.69 -0.90
CA TYR A 188 36.79 5.99 -0.21
C TYR A 188 36.13 6.84 0.88
N ARG A 189 36.91 7.61 1.65
CA ARG A 189 36.36 8.54 2.66
C ARG A 189 35.49 9.63 2.04
N ALA A 190 35.85 10.15 0.87
CA ALA A 190 35.02 11.12 0.17
C ALA A 190 33.67 10.52 -0.26
N VAL A 191 33.66 9.26 -0.73
CA VAL A 191 32.41 8.55 -1.06
C VAL A 191 31.59 8.23 0.19
N ILE A 192 32.23 7.76 1.27
CA ILE A 192 31.60 7.53 2.58
C ILE A 192 30.86 8.78 3.04
N HIS A 193 31.51 9.94 2.98
CA HIS A 193 30.90 11.20 3.39
C HIS A 193 29.60 11.51 2.61
N LYS A 194 29.56 11.23 1.30
CA LYS A 194 28.33 11.38 0.49
C LYS A 194 27.21 10.46 0.96
N TYR A 195 27.55 9.21 1.29
CA TYR A 195 26.59 8.23 1.77
C TYR A 195 26.08 8.56 3.17
N GLU A 196 26.93 9.04 4.06
CA GLU A 196 26.55 9.51 5.41
C GLU A 196 25.61 10.72 5.34
N ASN A 197 25.91 11.72 4.50
CA ASN A 197 25.02 12.86 4.29
C ASN A 197 23.63 12.44 3.79
N ALA A 198 23.57 11.47 2.86
CA ALA A 198 22.31 10.93 2.38
C ALA A 198 21.57 10.14 3.47
N GLN A 199 22.28 9.40 4.33
CA GLN A 199 21.67 8.72 5.47
C GLN A 199 21.10 9.72 6.48
N GLU A 200 21.83 10.79 6.79
CA GLU A 200 21.35 11.84 7.67
C GLU A 200 20.08 12.52 7.12
N PHE A 201 20.06 12.83 5.82
CA PHE A 201 18.86 13.34 5.16
C PHE A 201 17.68 12.38 5.27
N LEU A 202 17.88 11.08 4.98
CA LEU A 202 16.82 10.08 5.05
C LEU A 202 16.26 9.95 6.48
N LEU A 203 17.12 9.93 7.50
CA LEU A 203 16.70 9.88 8.89
C LEU A 203 15.95 11.13 9.33
N SER A 204 16.49 12.33 9.05
CA SER A 204 15.88 13.60 9.43
C SER A 204 14.54 13.85 8.73
N THR A 205 14.41 13.39 7.48
CA THR A 205 13.19 13.57 6.68
C THR A 205 12.12 12.56 7.06
N TYR A 206 12.43 11.27 7.03
CA TYR A 206 11.45 10.18 7.09
C TYR A 206 11.28 9.58 8.49
N PHE A 207 12.28 9.70 9.37
CA PHE A 207 12.29 9.14 10.72
C PHE A 207 12.54 10.14 11.87
N PRO A 208 12.07 11.41 11.82
CA PRO A 208 12.33 12.35 12.92
C PRO A 208 11.48 12.09 14.17
N HIS A 209 10.52 11.17 14.09
CA HIS A 209 9.74 10.70 15.23
C HIS A 209 10.49 9.64 16.06
N LEU A 210 11.56 9.03 15.51
CA LEU A 210 12.36 8.05 16.23
C LEU A 210 13.38 8.76 17.14
N GLU A 211 13.54 8.24 18.34
CA GLU A 211 14.54 8.72 19.29
C GLU A 211 15.95 8.45 18.78
N ARG A 212 16.83 9.45 18.87
CA ARG A 212 18.26 9.31 18.60
C ARG A 212 18.91 8.62 19.79
N LEU A 213 19.67 7.56 19.53
CA LEU A 213 20.37 6.87 20.61
C LEU A 213 21.51 7.76 21.15
N PRO A 214 21.80 7.75 22.46
CA PRO A 214 22.82 8.60 23.07
C PRO A 214 24.18 8.45 22.39
N THR A 215 24.93 9.55 22.30
CA THR A 215 26.23 9.68 21.63
C THR A 215 27.35 8.79 22.15
N ASP A 216 27.14 8.05 23.25
CA ASP A 216 28.04 6.98 23.69
C ASP A 216 28.04 5.78 22.70
N SER A 217 27.06 5.71 21.80
CA SER A 217 27.14 4.86 20.61
C SER A 217 28.08 5.48 19.57
N ALA A 218 29.04 4.71 19.06
CA ALA A 218 30.00 5.14 18.04
C ALA A 218 29.39 5.57 16.68
N ASP A 219 28.06 5.55 16.53
CA ASP A 219 27.34 5.82 15.29
C ASP A 219 26.37 7.02 15.48
N PRO A 220 26.67 8.22 14.92
CA PRO A 220 25.79 9.39 15.00
C PRO A 220 24.47 9.22 14.22
N LEU A 221 24.36 8.19 13.39
CA LEU A 221 23.16 7.84 12.63
C LEU A 221 22.29 6.80 13.36
N ALA A 222 22.65 6.41 14.58
CA ALA A 222 21.90 5.46 15.38
C ALA A 222 20.54 6.04 15.84
N VAL A 223 19.47 5.30 15.58
CA VAL A 223 18.10 5.61 16.05
C VAL A 223 17.50 4.37 16.69
N ASN A 224 16.61 4.61 17.64
CA ASN A 224 15.83 3.57 18.31
C ASN A 224 14.75 3.04 17.35
N TRP A 225 14.97 1.86 16.77
CA TRP A 225 14.00 1.20 15.90
C TRP A 225 12.91 0.44 16.66
N ASP A 226 12.97 0.35 17.99
CA ASP A 226 12.05 -0.46 18.78
C ASP A 226 10.77 0.29 19.18
N SER A 227 10.82 1.63 19.21
CA SER A 227 9.74 2.47 19.71
C SER A 227 9.62 3.80 18.95
N GLY A 228 8.54 4.55 19.21
CA GLY A 228 8.31 5.87 18.60
C GLY A 228 7.61 5.85 17.24
N HIS A 229 7.36 4.68 16.65
CA HIS A 229 6.67 4.51 15.37
C HIS A 229 5.25 5.09 15.37
N TYR A 230 4.79 5.57 14.21
CA TYR A 230 3.39 5.91 14.03
C TYR A 230 2.51 4.66 14.11
N TRP A 231 1.26 4.80 14.55
CA TRP A 231 0.33 3.66 14.64
C TRP A 231 0.22 2.88 13.32
N VAL A 232 0.23 3.58 12.17
CA VAL A 232 0.14 2.94 10.85
C VAL A 232 1.38 2.11 10.50
N ASP A 233 2.54 2.45 11.06
CA ASP A 233 3.77 1.67 10.88
C ASP A 233 3.71 0.36 11.66
N GLY A 234 2.97 0.35 12.77
CA GLY A 234 2.87 -0.79 13.66
C GLY A 234 3.96 -0.79 14.74
N VAL A 235 4.17 -1.95 15.35
CA VAL A 235 5.09 -2.14 16.48
C VAL A 235 5.93 -3.39 16.27
N ASN A 236 7.18 -3.37 16.75
CA ASN A 236 8.04 -4.55 16.74
C ASN A 236 7.58 -5.55 17.80
N ASN A 237 7.37 -5.10 19.03
CA ASN A 237 7.05 -5.97 20.15
C ASN A 237 5.56 -5.94 20.51
N ALA A 238 4.73 -6.49 19.62
CA ALA A 238 3.29 -6.62 19.90
C ALA A 238 3.03 -7.67 20.99
N GLU A 239 2.07 -7.40 21.89
CA GLU A 239 1.65 -8.35 22.93
C GLU A 239 0.96 -9.60 22.36
N LYS A 240 0.40 -9.48 21.17
CA LYS A 240 -0.20 -10.57 20.39
C LYS A 240 0.33 -10.51 18.96
N MET A 241 0.54 -11.65 18.31
CA MET A 241 1.10 -11.68 16.95
C MET A 241 0.35 -12.60 15.98
N PHE A 242 0.29 -12.21 14.70
CA PHE A 242 -0.03 -13.14 13.59
C PHE A 242 1.21 -13.93 13.15
N CYS A 243 1.02 -14.82 12.18
CA CYS A 243 2.06 -15.73 11.71
C CYS A 243 3.26 -15.08 11.06
N SER A 244 3.07 -14.11 10.18
CA SER A 244 4.18 -13.35 9.59
C SER A 244 4.87 -12.49 10.63
N GLU A 245 4.09 -11.84 11.50
CA GLU A 245 4.60 -10.94 12.54
C GLU A 245 5.52 -11.66 13.52
N PHE A 246 5.17 -12.89 13.93
CA PHE A 246 6.00 -13.70 14.82
C PHE A 246 7.37 -14.01 14.19
N ILE A 247 7.38 -14.44 12.94
CA ILE A 247 8.61 -14.77 12.21
C ILE A 247 9.48 -13.52 12.06
N SER A 248 8.88 -12.40 11.62
CA SER A 248 9.60 -11.14 11.46
C SER A 248 10.13 -10.60 12.79
N ASN A 249 9.36 -10.68 13.88
CA ASN A 249 9.84 -10.25 15.20
C ASN A 249 11.00 -11.12 15.69
N LEU A 250 10.94 -12.43 15.48
CA LEU A 250 12.03 -13.33 15.81
C LEU A 250 13.31 -12.97 15.03
N TRP A 251 13.19 -12.73 13.72
CA TRP A 251 14.32 -12.29 12.88
C TRP A 251 14.90 -10.94 13.30
N GLN A 252 14.07 -10.00 13.76
CA GLN A 252 14.54 -8.73 14.30
C GLN A 252 15.33 -8.94 15.60
N ARG A 253 14.82 -9.77 16.53
CA ARG A 253 15.47 -10.04 17.82
C ARG A 253 16.83 -10.73 17.69
N VAL A 254 16.99 -11.59 16.68
CA VAL A 254 18.28 -12.25 16.40
C VAL A 254 19.22 -11.40 15.54
N GLY A 255 18.81 -10.20 15.14
CA GLY A 255 19.64 -9.30 14.33
C GLY A 255 19.81 -9.74 12.87
N LEU A 256 18.87 -10.52 12.33
CA LEU A 256 18.89 -10.87 10.91
C LEU A 256 18.40 -9.69 10.05
N ILE A 257 17.34 -9.01 10.50
CA ILE A 257 16.74 -7.86 9.84
C ILE A 257 16.62 -6.67 10.80
N LYS A 258 16.56 -5.46 10.24
CA LYS A 258 16.31 -4.23 10.99
C LYS A 258 14.85 -4.14 11.47
N GLY A 259 14.62 -3.38 12.54
CA GLY A 259 13.29 -3.15 13.14
C GLY A 259 12.29 -2.34 12.30
N PHE A 260 12.60 -2.00 11.04
CA PHE A 260 11.66 -1.32 10.14
C PHE A 260 11.57 -2.03 8.78
N ALA A 261 10.39 -2.28 8.21
CA ALA A 261 9.08 -2.01 8.82
C ALA A 261 8.83 -2.85 10.10
N PRO A 262 8.01 -2.34 11.04
CA PRO A 262 7.77 -3.07 12.27
C PRO A 262 7.16 -4.45 12.03
N ALA A 263 7.46 -5.43 12.89
CA ALA A 263 6.98 -6.80 12.71
C ALA A 263 5.46 -6.89 12.56
N SER A 264 4.69 -6.09 13.30
CA SER A 264 3.23 -6.08 13.21
C SER A 264 2.66 -5.51 11.90
N SER A 265 3.52 -5.00 11.02
CA SER A 265 3.14 -4.57 9.67
C SER A 265 3.39 -5.65 8.62
N MET A 266 4.06 -6.74 8.98
CA MET A 266 4.47 -7.76 8.02
C MET A 266 3.31 -8.70 7.70
N ARG A 267 3.03 -8.87 6.42
CA ARG A 267 2.05 -9.81 5.87
C ARG A 267 2.73 -11.09 5.39
N PRO A 268 1.99 -12.20 5.26
CA PRO A 268 2.53 -13.47 4.76
C PRO A 268 3.35 -13.32 3.47
N PHE A 269 2.84 -12.56 2.50
CA PHE A 269 3.53 -12.42 1.23
C PHE A 269 4.73 -11.47 1.25
N ASP A 270 4.85 -10.59 2.25
CA ASP A 270 6.02 -9.73 2.34
C ASP A 270 7.28 -10.62 2.45
N LEU A 271 7.17 -11.81 3.05
CA LEU A 271 8.26 -12.81 3.14
C LEU A 271 8.64 -13.45 1.78
N LEU A 272 7.90 -13.16 0.70
CA LEU A 272 8.23 -13.51 -0.69
C LEU A 272 8.92 -12.38 -1.44
N ASP A 273 8.95 -11.17 -0.87
CA ASP A 273 9.47 -9.97 -1.53
C ASP A 273 10.61 -9.36 -0.71
N ASP A 274 11.77 -9.26 -1.33
CA ASP A 274 13.00 -8.78 -0.68
C ASP A 274 12.94 -7.27 -0.39
N VAL A 275 12.02 -6.55 -1.04
CA VAL A 275 11.94 -5.08 -1.00
C VAL A 275 11.56 -4.54 0.38
N ARG A 276 10.82 -5.32 1.19
CA ARG A 276 10.37 -4.89 2.54
C ARG A 276 11.32 -5.26 3.68
N PHE A 277 12.26 -6.17 3.45
CA PHE A 277 13.17 -6.66 4.48
C PHE A 277 14.54 -6.00 4.39
N ASN A 278 14.98 -5.48 5.54
CA ASN A 278 16.26 -4.80 5.66
C ASN A 278 17.27 -5.71 6.36
N PHE A 279 17.84 -6.66 5.61
CA PHE A 279 18.87 -7.55 6.13
C PHE A 279 20.09 -6.76 6.62
N LEU A 280 20.52 -6.99 7.86
CA LEU A 280 21.60 -6.19 8.46
C LEU A 280 22.99 -6.48 7.88
N ASN A 281 23.13 -7.64 7.24
CA ASN A 281 24.37 -8.11 6.64
C ASN A 281 24.23 -8.19 5.11
N ALA A 282 25.26 -7.74 4.39
CA ALA A 282 25.35 -7.79 2.94
C ALA A 282 25.25 -9.21 2.36
N SER A 283 25.68 -10.22 3.13
CA SER A 283 25.62 -11.63 2.73
C SER A 283 24.26 -12.28 3.00
N SER A 284 23.33 -11.56 3.62
CA SER A 284 22.01 -12.08 3.98
C SER A 284 20.97 -11.72 2.94
N GLU A 285 20.29 -12.72 2.42
CA GLU A 285 19.24 -12.56 1.41
C GLU A 285 18.24 -13.72 1.49
N PHE A 286 17.09 -13.54 0.86
CA PHE A 286 16.20 -14.66 0.64
C PHE A 286 16.70 -15.56 -0.49
N GLY A 287 16.61 -16.86 -0.26
CA GLY A 287 16.90 -17.87 -1.28
C GLY A 287 15.70 -18.18 -2.16
N GLU A 288 15.86 -19.25 -2.94
CA GLU A 288 14.86 -19.72 -3.89
C GLU A 288 13.59 -20.23 -3.20
N VAL A 289 12.46 -20.06 -3.89
CA VAL A 289 11.18 -20.63 -3.49
C VAL A 289 11.07 -22.05 -4.05
N VAL A 290 11.00 -23.04 -3.16
CA VAL A 290 10.98 -24.46 -3.49
C VAL A 290 9.58 -25.05 -3.23
N PRO A 291 8.93 -25.68 -4.23
CA PRO A 291 7.64 -26.31 -4.04
C PRO A 291 7.78 -27.58 -3.19
N ILE A 292 6.96 -27.67 -2.14
CA ILE A 292 6.90 -28.84 -1.24
C ILE A 292 5.69 -29.72 -1.56
N LYS A 293 4.53 -29.09 -1.78
CA LYS A 293 3.28 -29.77 -2.13
C LYS A 293 2.49 -28.88 -3.07
N ILE A 294 2.20 -29.32 -4.28
CA ILE A 294 1.40 -28.56 -5.25
C ILE A 294 0.20 -29.40 -5.68
N SER A 295 -1.01 -28.83 -5.58
CA SER A 295 -2.21 -29.49 -6.12
C SER A 295 -2.24 -29.47 -7.64
N ASN A 296 -2.93 -30.43 -8.26
CA ASN A 296 -3.07 -30.53 -9.72
C ASN A 296 -3.55 -29.21 -10.37
N SER A 297 -4.43 -28.48 -9.69
CA SER A 297 -4.95 -27.18 -10.17
C SER A 297 -3.88 -26.08 -10.31
N HIS A 298 -2.77 -26.17 -9.59
CA HIS A 298 -1.69 -25.18 -9.60
C HIS A 298 -0.42 -25.72 -10.27
N LYS A 299 -0.40 -27.00 -10.67
CA LYS A 299 0.79 -27.65 -11.23
C LYS A 299 1.33 -26.93 -12.46
N ARG A 300 0.44 -26.53 -13.37
CA ARG A 300 0.81 -25.79 -14.60
C ARG A 300 1.55 -24.48 -14.31
N TYR A 301 1.11 -23.72 -13.31
CA TYR A 301 1.78 -22.47 -12.92
C TYR A 301 3.24 -22.76 -12.51
N TRP A 302 3.45 -23.78 -11.69
CA TRP A 302 4.79 -24.11 -11.21
C TRP A 302 5.67 -24.75 -12.29
N ASP A 303 5.10 -25.55 -13.19
CA ASP A 303 5.82 -26.12 -14.33
C ASP A 303 6.30 -25.01 -15.29
N ASP A 304 5.48 -24.00 -15.57
CA ASP A 304 5.81 -22.86 -16.43
C ASP A 304 6.82 -21.90 -15.73
N THR A 305 6.67 -21.65 -14.43
CA THR A 305 7.55 -20.74 -13.65
C THR A 305 8.92 -21.36 -13.38
N MET A 306 9.02 -22.69 -13.26
CA MET A 306 10.29 -23.42 -13.08
C MET A 306 11.17 -23.40 -14.33
N LEU A 307 10.65 -23.04 -15.50
CA LEU A 307 11.44 -22.81 -16.72
C LEU A 307 12.14 -21.44 -16.70
N GLU A 308 11.63 -20.46 -15.94
CA GLU A 308 12.24 -19.16 -15.68
C GLU A 308 13.07 -19.18 -14.38
N ARG A 309 14.04 -20.09 -14.27
CA ARG A 309 14.92 -20.28 -13.09
C ARG A 309 15.72 -19.06 -12.58
N GLY A 310 15.50 -17.87 -13.15
CA GLY A 310 16.08 -16.60 -12.69
C GLY A 310 15.07 -15.58 -12.13
N ALA A 311 13.76 -15.87 -12.09
CA ALA A 311 12.74 -14.86 -11.77
C ALA A 311 12.39 -14.72 -10.27
N LEU A 312 12.75 -15.68 -9.41
CA LEU A 312 12.29 -15.72 -8.00
C LEU A 312 13.39 -15.97 -6.95
N GLY A 313 14.65 -15.71 -7.27
CA GLY A 313 15.73 -15.74 -6.29
C GLY A 313 17.05 -15.28 -6.89
N ARG A 314 17.84 -14.53 -6.11
CA ARG A 314 19.26 -14.33 -6.41
C ARG A 314 20.01 -15.59 -5.99
N SER A 315 20.90 -16.04 -6.88
CA SER A 315 21.85 -17.12 -6.63
C SER A 315 22.82 -16.70 -5.51
N ARG A 316 23.33 -17.70 -4.77
CA ARG A 316 24.35 -17.69 -3.68
C ARG A 316 25.59 -16.76 -3.84
N GLU A 317 25.70 -16.02 -4.92
CA GLU A 317 26.83 -15.16 -5.27
C GLU A 317 26.92 -13.88 -4.42
N ALA A 318 25.84 -13.45 -3.75
CA ALA A 318 25.88 -12.32 -2.80
C ALA A 318 26.71 -12.61 -1.53
N ALA A 319 26.95 -13.89 -1.21
CA ALA A 319 27.78 -14.30 -0.06
C ALA A 319 29.28 -14.08 -0.27
N ARG A 320 29.72 -13.65 -1.46
CA ARG A 320 31.10 -13.21 -1.69
C ARG A 320 31.16 -11.70 -1.73
N ALA A 321 31.32 -11.10 -0.54
CA ALA A 321 31.82 -9.74 -0.38
C ALA A 321 33.23 -9.64 -0.99
N ALA A 322 33.31 -9.49 -2.31
CA ALA A 322 34.52 -9.05 -2.98
C ALA A 322 34.54 -7.52 -2.89
N LEU A 323 35.36 -7.00 -1.98
CA LEU A 323 35.59 -5.57 -1.76
C LEU A 323 36.36 -4.96 -2.94
N THR A 324 35.69 -4.79 -4.09
CA THR A 324 36.31 -4.25 -5.32
C THR A 324 35.70 -2.91 -5.72
N ASP A 325 36.53 -2.06 -6.34
CA ASP A 325 36.11 -0.76 -6.85
C ASP A 325 35.01 -0.89 -7.91
N GLU A 326 35.09 -1.90 -8.77
CA GLU A 326 34.08 -2.18 -9.82
C GLU A 326 32.67 -2.35 -9.24
N GLN A 327 32.53 -3.07 -8.12
CA GLN A 327 31.23 -3.27 -7.50
C GLN A 327 30.71 -2.00 -6.82
N ARG A 328 31.60 -1.21 -6.19
CA ARG A 328 31.22 0.06 -5.56
C ARG A 328 30.80 1.08 -6.61
N LEU A 329 31.52 1.11 -7.74
CA LEU A 329 31.17 1.90 -8.91
C LEU A 329 29.83 1.45 -9.51
N ALA A 330 29.58 0.14 -9.59
CA ALA A 330 28.30 -0.40 -10.07
C ALA A 330 27.13 0.06 -9.21
N PHE A 331 27.26 0.04 -7.87
CA PHE A 331 26.24 0.59 -6.97
C PHE A 331 26.02 2.09 -7.22
N PHE A 332 27.08 2.88 -7.31
CA PHE A 332 26.94 4.32 -7.56
C PHE A 332 26.30 4.61 -8.92
N ASN A 333 26.67 3.85 -9.94
CA ASN A 333 26.10 3.96 -11.28
C ASN A 333 24.65 3.51 -11.33
N GLU A 334 24.24 2.49 -10.55
CA GLU A 334 22.82 2.16 -10.35
C GLU A 334 22.05 3.39 -9.83
N VAL A 335 22.59 4.07 -8.82
CA VAL A 335 21.98 5.28 -8.25
C VAL A 335 21.90 6.44 -9.25
N ARG A 336 22.97 6.68 -10.03
CA ARG A 336 23.00 7.74 -11.07
C ARG A 336 22.03 7.45 -12.21
N VAL A 337 22.09 6.25 -12.77
CA VAL A 337 21.28 5.85 -13.93
C VAL A 337 19.80 5.84 -13.57
N THR A 338 19.43 5.31 -12.38
CA THR A 338 18.03 5.37 -11.91
C THR A 338 17.52 6.79 -11.68
N SER A 339 18.42 7.77 -11.53
CA SER A 339 18.09 9.20 -11.40
C SER A 339 18.10 9.96 -12.73
N GLY A 340 18.47 9.31 -13.84
CA GLY A 340 18.61 9.92 -15.17
C GLY A 340 19.95 10.63 -15.40
N LEU A 341 20.98 10.34 -14.59
CA LEU A 341 22.33 10.87 -14.76
C LEU A 341 23.23 9.86 -15.51
N PRO A 342 24.23 10.32 -16.28
CA PRO A 342 25.18 9.43 -16.94
C PRO A 342 26.04 8.68 -15.91
N PRO A 343 26.45 7.42 -16.16
CA PRO A 343 27.33 6.68 -15.27
C PRO A 343 28.72 7.34 -15.19
N ALA A 344 29.38 7.19 -14.03
CA ALA A 344 30.79 7.53 -13.85
C ALA A 344 31.69 6.38 -14.31
N GLU A 345 32.89 6.69 -14.76
CA GLU A 345 33.86 5.71 -15.27
C GLU A 345 34.73 5.12 -14.14
N THR A 346 34.95 5.87 -13.07
CA THR A 346 35.86 5.49 -11.96
C THR A 346 35.32 5.94 -10.59
N VAL A 347 35.79 5.31 -9.51
CA VAL A 347 35.42 5.70 -8.14
C VAL A 347 36.03 7.06 -7.77
N GLU A 348 37.17 7.41 -8.37
CA GLU A 348 37.85 8.70 -8.24
C GLU A 348 37.00 9.84 -8.79
N GLU A 349 36.39 9.65 -9.96
CA GLU A 349 35.46 10.62 -10.55
C GLU A 349 34.27 10.86 -9.61
N VAL A 350 33.73 9.79 -9.03
CA VAL A 350 32.66 9.85 -8.05
C VAL A 350 33.08 10.64 -6.82
N ALA A 351 34.26 10.36 -6.27
CA ALA A 351 34.80 11.04 -5.10
C ALA A 351 35.07 12.52 -5.36
N ALA A 352 35.58 12.87 -6.55
CA ALA A 352 35.92 14.24 -6.94
C ALA A 352 34.68 15.10 -7.27
N SER A 353 33.55 14.47 -7.60
CA SER A 353 32.31 15.20 -7.86
C SER A 353 31.88 16.03 -6.64
N LEU A 354 31.47 17.28 -6.85
CA LEU A 354 30.85 18.09 -5.79
C LEU A 354 29.41 17.67 -5.50
N GLU A 355 28.78 16.94 -6.42
CA GLU A 355 27.39 16.52 -6.32
C GLU A 355 27.26 15.44 -5.23
N GLN A 356 26.30 15.62 -4.31
CA GLN A 356 25.88 14.57 -3.37
C GLN A 356 25.15 13.46 -4.13
N LEU A 357 24.60 12.47 -3.43
CA LEU A 357 23.69 11.53 -4.08
C LEU A 357 22.51 12.27 -4.73
N PRO A 358 22.06 11.85 -5.93
CA PRO A 358 21.01 12.57 -6.66
C PRO A 358 19.73 12.67 -5.84
N SER A 359 19.16 13.88 -5.77
CA SER A 359 17.93 14.14 -4.98
C SER A 359 16.77 13.23 -5.39
N ARG A 360 16.65 12.90 -6.68
CA ARG A 360 15.63 11.98 -7.21
C ARG A 360 15.72 10.56 -6.63
N TRP A 361 16.92 10.13 -6.24
CA TRP A 361 17.12 8.85 -5.57
C TRP A 361 16.91 8.96 -4.07
N VAL A 362 17.37 10.04 -3.43
CA VAL A 362 17.26 10.20 -1.97
C VAL A 362 15.82 10.53 -1.53
N VAL A 363 15.04 11.21 -2.36
CA VAL A 363 13.65 11.56 -2.07
C VAL A 363 12.69 10.45 -2.56
N GLN A 364 11.84 9.95 -1.65
CA GLN A 364 10.93 8.82 -1.88
C GLN A 364 9.59 9.21 -2.51
N SER A 365 9.12 10.42 -2.24
CA SER A 365 7.88 10.98 -2.82
C SER A 365 8.13 12.33 -3.47
N VAL A 366 7.17 12.76 -4.29
CA VAL A 366 7.08 14.15 -4.75
C VAL A 366 7.05 15.11 -3.58
N THR A 367 7.78 16.22 -3.66
CA THR A 367 7.74 17.23 -2.61
C THR A 367 6.41 18.00 -2.67
N ARG A 368 6.08 18.74 -1.60
CA ARG A 368 4.93 19.66 -1.62
C ARG A 368 5.02 20.65 -2.79
N HIS A 369 6.23 21.07 -3.14
CA HIS A 369 6.50 21.96 -4.25
C HIS A 369 6.13 21.37 -5.61
N ASP A 370 6.25 20.05 -5.77
CA ASP A 370 5.93 19.37 -7.02
C ASP A 370 4.43 19.07 -7.14
N VAL A 371 3.73 18.90 -6.01
CA VAL A 371 2.32 18.49 -5.96
C VAL A 371 1.37 19.68 -5.92
N VAL A 372 1.49 20.53 -4.91
CA VAL A 372 0.46 21.51 -4.54
C VAL A 372 0.21 22.54 -5.66
N PRO A 373 1.23 23.13 -6.30
CA PRO A 373 1.02 24.14 -7.34
C PRO A 373 0.26 23.62 -8.58
N ASN A 374 0.37 22.33 -8.88
CA ASN A 374 -0.25 21.71 -10.06
C ASN A 374 -1.52 20.91 -9.74
N LEU A 375 -1.87 20.76 -8.46
CA LEU A 375 -3.01 19.95 -8.03
C LEU A 375 -4.33 20.47 -8.63
N TRP A 376 -4.52 21.79 -8.68
CA TRP A 376 -5.73 22.39 -9.26
C TRP A 376 -5.94 21.98 -10.73
N PHE A 377 -4.86 21.95 -11.52
CA PHE A 377 -4.92 21.59 -12.94
C PHE A 377 -5.22 20.10 -13.10
N ARG A 378 -4.58 19.23 -12.31
CA ARG A 378 -4.82 17.77 -12.35
C ARG A 378 -6.26 17.43 -11.95
N VAL A 379 -6.77 18.07 -10.90
CA VAL A 379 -8.17 17.90 -10.45
C VAL A 379 -9.15 18.45 -11.48
N PHE A 380 -8.89 19.62 -12.07
CA PHE A 380 -9.71 20.18 -13.14
C PHE A 380 -9.79 19.24 -14.34
N SER A 381 -8.65 18.83 -14.88
CA SER A 381 -8.56 17.95 -16.04
C SER A 381 -9.25 16.60 -15.81
N SER A 382 -9.12 16.04 -14.59
CA SER A 382 -9.85 14.84 -14.18
C SER A 382 -11.37 15.07 -14.18
N GLY A 383 -11.83 16.21 -13.64
CA GLY A 383 -13.24 16.58 -13.62
C GLY A 383 -13.83 16.82 -15.02
N VAL A 384 -13.07 17.42 -15.92
CA VAL A 384 -13.46 17.61 -17.34
C VAL A 384 -13.59 16.27 -18.04
N LEU A 385 -12.62 15.36 -17.85
CA LEU A 385 -12.68 14.00 -18.40
C LEU A 385 -13.94 13.28 -17.95
N PHE A 386 -14.24 13.28 -16.65
CA PHE A 386 -15.44 12.62 -16.13
C PHE A 386 -16.73 13.28 -16.62
N ALA A 387 -16.78 14.61 -16.69
CA ALA A 387 -17.93 15.31 -17.26
C ALA A 387 -18.18 14.90 -18.72
N ALA A 388 -17.12 14.82 -19.53
CA ALA A 388 -17.20 14.40 -20.93
C ALA A 388 -17.66 12.94 -21.09
N CYS A 389 -17.14 12.03 -20.27
CA CYS A 389 -17.50 10.60 -20.31
C CYS A 389 -18.96 10.32 -19.90
N VAL A 390 -19.63 11.24 -19.19
CA VAL A 390 -21.06 11.11 -18.83
C VAL A 390 -21.99 11.41 -20.01
N VAL A 391 -21.58 12.25 -20.98
CA VAL A 391 -22.43 12.68 -22.09
C VAL A 391 -22.94 11.51 -22.95
N PRO A 392 -22.11 10.50 -23.33
CA PRO A 392 -22.60 9.30 -24.03
C PRO A 392 -23.64 8.49 -23.25
N CYS A 393 -23.70 8.67 -21.92
CA CYS A 393 -24.64 7.99 -21.04
C CYS A 393 -25.96 8.76 -20.86
N ALA A 394 -26.28 9.70 -21.75
CA ALA A 394 -27.49 10.54 -21.66
C ALA A 394 -28.80 9.73 -21.44
N PRO A 395 -29.07 8.62 -22.19
CA PRO A 395 -30.29 7.84 -21.98
C PRO A 395 -30.31 7.15 -20.60
N LEU A 396 -29.16 6.66 -20.13
CA LEU A 396 -29.03 6.04 -18.81
C LEU A 396 -29.22 7.09 -17.70
N THR A 397 -28.73 8.32 -17.93
CA THR A 397 -28.90 9.45 -17.01
C THR A 397 -30.37 9.81 -16.84
N LEU A 398 -31.14 9.85 -17.93
CA LEU A 398 -32.59 10.04 -17.85
C LEU A 398 -33.24 8.94 -17.00
N LEU A 399 -33.06 7.67 -17.37
CA LEU A 399 -33.73 6.54 -16.71
C LEU A 399 -33.33 6.41 -15.23
N TRP A 400 -32.09 6.76 -14.91
CA TRP A 400 -31.64 6.89 -13.53
C TRP A 400 -32.41 7.99 -12.80
N MET A 401 -32.43 9.22 -13.34
CA MET A 401 -33.09 10.36 -12.68
C MET A 401 -34.60 10.18 -12.55
N GLU A 402 -35.27 9.60 -13.55
CA GLU A 402 -36.70 9.27 -13.47
C GLU A 402 -36.98 8.27 -12.37
N GLY A 403 -36.15 7.23 -12.23
CA GLY A 403 -36.27 6.26 -11.13
C GLY A 403 -35.97 6.87 -9.76
N GLN A 404 -34.93 7.71 -9.66
CA GLN A 404 -34.52 8.33 -8.41
C GLN A 404 -35.57 9.32 -7.91
N VAL A 405 -36.02 10.23 -8.79
CA VAL A 405 -37.05 11.21 -8.45
C VAL A 405 -38.42 10.54 -8.33
N GLY A 406 -38.69 9.50 -9.12
CA GLY A 406 -39.99 8.83 -9.19
C GLY A 406 -40.99 9.56 -10.11
N LEU A 407 -40.50 10.33 -11.08
CA LEU A 407 -41.30 11.08 -12.05
C LEU A 407 -40.73 10.92 -13.44
N PHE A 408 -41.60 10.94 -14.45
CA PHE A 408 -41.19 11.05 -15.84
C PHE A 408 -40.71 12.46 -16.18
N LEU A 409 -39.85 12.57 -17.18
CA LEU A 409 -39.43 13.84 -17.73
C LEU A 409 -40.65 14.67 -18.16
N SER A 410 -40.85 15.81 -17.51
CA SER A 410 -42.02 16.68 -17.76
C SER A 410 -41.74 17.75 -18.81
N ARG A 411 -40.48 18.20 -18.93
CA ARG A 411 -40.05 19.29 -19.79
C ARG A 411 -38.68 19.02 -20.37
N GLY A 412 -38.42 19.53 -21.57
CA GLY A 412 -37.16 19.35 -22.28
C GLY A 412 -36.99 17.94 -22.86
N SER A 413 -35.75 17.62 -23.23
CA SER A 413 -35.31 16.34 -23.78
C SER A 413 -34.23 15.68 -22.91
N VAL A 414 -33.94 14.40 -23.18
CA VAL A 414 -32.81 13.65 -22.62
C VAL A 414 -31.51 14.45 -22.70
N TRP A 415 -31.28 15.11 -23.84
CA TRP A 415 -30.08 15.90 -24.09
C TRP A 415 -30.05 17.17 -23.25
N SER A 416 -31.16 17.90 -23.10
CA SER A 416 -31.17 19.09 -22.24
C SER A 416 -30.93 18.74 -20.76
N LEU A 417 -31.50 17.62 -20.27
CA LEU A 417 -31.26 17.12 -18.92
C LEU A 417 -29.77 16.78 -18.72
N THR A 418 -29.20 16.08 -19.69
CA THR A 418 -27.79 15.67 -19.67
C THR A 418 -26.86 16.87 -19.79
N CYS A 419 -27.18 17.87 -20.60
CA CYS A 419 -26.44 19.13 -20.68
C CYS A 419 -26.46 19.87 -19.33
N GLY A 420 -27.58 19.85 -18.59
CA GLY A 420 -27.63 20.40 -17.25
C GLY A 420 -26.74 19.65 -16.24
N VAL A 421 -26.69 18.31 -16.34
CA VAL A 421 -25.75 17.48 -15.54
C VAL A 421 -24.30 17.79 -15.91
N PHE A 422 -23.99 17.87 -17.20
CA PHE A 422 -22.67 18.22 -17.71
C PHE A 422 -22.24 19.62 -17.24
N ALA A 423 -23.10 20.63 -17.39
CA ALA A 423 -22.83 22.00 -16.95
C ALA A 423 -22.55 22.07 -15.45
N ARG A 424 -23.32 21.35 -14.64
CA ARG A 424 -23.08 21.26 -13.19
C ARG A 424 -21.74 20.59 -12.87
N ASN A 425 -21.37 19.53 -13.59
CA ASN A 425 -20.10 18.82 -13.39
C ASN A 425 -18.90 19.68 -13.81
N MET A 426 -19.00 20.42 -14.91
CA MET A 426 -18.00 21.40 -15.34
C MET A 426 -17.86 22.54 -14.35
N ALA A 427 -18.98 23.09 -13.86
CA ALA A 427 -18.96 24.11 -12.82
C ALA A 427 -18.35 23.58 -11.52
N PHE A 428 -18.59 22.31 -11.17
CA PHE A 428 -18.01 21.68 -9.99
C PHE A 428 -16.48 21.62 -10.13
N ALA A 429 -15.98 21.10 -11.26
CA ALA A 429 -14.55 21.04 -11.54
C ALA A 429 -13.91 22.44 -11.52
N ALA A 430 -14.57 23.45 -12.11
CA ALA A 430 -14.08 24.82 -12.15
C ALA A 430 -14.00 25.46 -10.75
N VAL A 431 -15.05 25.34 -9.93
CA VAL A 431 -15.05 25.86 -8.55
C VAL A 431 -14.00 25.14 -7.71
N GLN A 432 -13.89 23.82 -7.87
CA GLN A 432 -12.90 23.03 -7.17
C GLN A 432 -11.48 23.47 -7.51
N ALA A 433 -11.18 23.63 -8.81
CA ALA A 433 -9.89 24.10 -9.30
C ALA A 433 -9.57 25.52 -8.85
N LEU A 434 -10.55 26.42 -8.88
CA LEU A 434 -10.37 27.79 -8.41
C LEU A 434 -10.02 27.82 -6.92
N PHE A 435 -10.75 27.06 -6.10
CA PHE A 435 -10.46 26.96 -4.68
C PHE A 435 -9.05 26.40 -4.44
N LEU A 436 -8.68 25.32 -5.15
CA LEU A 436 -7.35 24.72 -5.07
C LEU A 436 -6.25 25.70 -5.50
N ALA A 437 -6.46 26.50 -6.55
CA ALA A 437 -5.50 27.48 -7.02
C ALA A 437 -5.31 28.64 -6.02
N VAL A 438 -6.39 29.10 -5.39
CA VAL A 438 -6.33 30.11 -4.31
C VAL A 438 -5.63 29.51 -3.08
N ALA A 439 -6.03 28.31 -2.66
CA ALA A 439 -5.42 27.62 -1.55
C ALA A 439 -3.91 27.39 -1.78
N ALA A 440 -3.51 26.89 -2.96
CA ALA A 440 -2.12 26.68 -3.31
C ALA A 440 -1.26 27.96 -3.27
N ARG A 441 -1.86 29.14 -3.48
CA ARG A 441 -1.18 30.44 -3.34
C ARG A 441 -1.08 30.91 -1.89
N TRP A 442 -2.05 30.54 -1.05
CA TRP A 442 -2.11 30.98 0.35
C TRP A 442 -1.34 30.05 1.30
N TYR A 443 -1.24 28.77 0.95
CA TYR A 443 -0.45 27.81 1.69
C TYR A 443 1.02 27.95 1.28
N ASP A 444 1.84 28.48 2.20
CA ASP A 444 3.28 28.48 2.03
C ASP A 444 3.77 27.03 1.90
N VAL A 445 4.22 26.70 0.69
CA VAL A 445 4.67 25.36 0.30
C VAL A 445 5.92 24.93 1.08
N SER A 446 6.62 25.90 1.67
CA SER A 446 7.88 25.72 2.41
C SER A 446 7.77 26.05 3.90
N GLY A 447 6.63 26.57 4.37
CA GLY A 447 6.50 27.22 5.68
C GLY A 447 5.71 26.44 6.76
N PRO A 448 5.58 27.03 7.97
CA PRO A 448 4.82 26.46 9.09
C PRO A 448 3.30 26.44 8.87
N HIS A 449 2.81 27.02 7.78
CA HIS A 449 1.38 27.23 7.51
C HIS A 449 0.68 26.08 6.76
N ALA A 450 1.20 24.85 6.77
CA ALA A 450 0.55 23.72 6.09
C ALA A 450 -0.93 23.53 6.52
N VAL A 451 -1.79 23.02 5.63
CA VAL A 451 -3.23 22.76 5.91
C VAL A 451 -3.40 21.89 7.15
N MET A 452 -2.51 20.90 7.30
CA MET A 452 -2.47 19.99 8.44
C MET A 452 -1.56 20.46 9.58
N ALA A 453 -0.96 21.66 9.52
CA ALA A 453 -0.08 22.19 10.57
C ALA A 453 -0.73 22.29 11.97
N PRO A 454 -2.02 22.67 12.11
CA PRO A 454 -2.69 22.65 13.42
C PRO A 454 -2.83 21.23 14.00
N LEU A 455 -2.92 20.21 13.13
CA LEU A 455 -2.99 18.80 13.53
C LEU A 455 -1.61 18.18 13.79
N ARG A 456 -0.54 18.84 13.34
CA ARG A 456 0.86 18.40 13.43
C ARG A 456 1.47 18.51 14.84
N ASN A 457 0.95 19.40 15.70
CA ASN A 457 1.56 19.74 17.00
C ASN A 457 0.80 19.21 18.23
N GLY A 458 0.00 18.14 18.11
CA GLY A 458 -0.64 17.51 19.29
C GLY A 458 -2.02 16.90 19.08
N GLY A 459 -2.50 16.78 17.84
CA GLY A 459 -3.74 16.05 17.55
C GLY A 459 -3.53 14.52 17.61
N TRP A 460 -4.60 13.76 17.87
CA TRP A 460 -4.58 12.29 17.84
C TRP A 460 -4.02 11.70 16.53
N LEU A 461 -4.17 12.43 15.41
CA LEU A 461 -3.63 12.07 14.09
C LEU A 461 -2.10 12.13 14.01
N ALA A 462 -1.43 12.94 14.84
CA ALA A 462 0.03 13.07 14.84
C ALA A 462 0.74 11.79 15.30
N ASN A 463 0.06 10.97 16.11
CA ASN A 463 0.57 9.65 16.51
C ASN A 463 0.15 8.54 15.53
N PHE A 464 -0.75 8.85 14.59
CA PHE A 464 -1.34 7.87 13.68
C PHE A 464 -0.54 7.73 12.38
N VAL A 465 -0.12 8.87 11.81
CA VAL A 465 0.53 9.01 10.50
C VAL A 465 1.49 10.21 10.47
N ASP A 466 2.39 10.24 9.49
CA ASP A 466 3.24 11.41 9.24
C ASP A 466 2.48 12.50 8.47
N THR A 467 1.76 13.35 9.20
CA THR A 467 0.98 14.47 8.65
C THR A 467 1.80 15.50 7.86
N ARG A 468 3.13 15.41 7.86
CA ARG A 468 4.04 16.25 7.07
C ARG A 468 4.11 15.83 5.61
N HIS A 469 3.73 14.60 5.32
CA HIS A 469 3.80 14.05 3.97
C HIS A 469 2.77 14.73 3.04
N PRO A 470 3.16 15.13 1.80
CA PRO A 470 2.33 15.92 0.88
C PRO A 470 1.01 15.26 0.47
N TYR A 471 0.93 13.94 0.60
CA TYR A 471 -0.30 13.18 0.45
C TYR A 471 -1.44 13.72 1.33
N TYR A 472 -1.18 14.01 2.61
CA TYR A 472 -2.22 14.45 3.54
C TYR A 472 -2.75 15.84 3.20
N ASP A 473 -1.89 16.74 2.74
CA ASP A 473 -2.30 18.05 2.22
C ASP A 473 -3.15 17.89 0.96
N THR A 474 -2.80 16.95 0.07
CA THR A 474 -3.58 16.63 -1.14
C THR A 474 -4.99 16.17 -0.77
N VAL A 475 -5.11 15.23 0.18
CA VAL A 475 -6.42 14.71 0.64
C VAL A 475 -7.24 15.82 1.28
N ALA A 476 -6.64 16.62 2.17
CA ALA A 476 -7.32 17.71 2.86
C ALA A 476 -7.80 18.82 1.91
N LEU A 477 -6.93 19.28 1.01
CA LEU A 477 -7.26 20.29 -0.01
C LEU A 477 -8.33 19.77 -0.98
N TYR A 478 -8.23 18.51 -1.40
CA TYR A 478 -9.24 17.89 -2.25
C TYR A 478 -10.61 17.85 -1.53
N ALA A 479 -10.66 17.37 -0.29
CA ALA A 479 -11.91 17.28 0.47
C ALA A 479 -12.54 18.66 0.72
N ALA A 480 -11.74 19.66 1.08
CA ALA A 480 -12.19 21.04 1.26
C ALA A 480 -12.73 21.64 -0.04
N SER A 481 -11.98 21.50 -1.14
CA SER A 481 -12.38 22.01 -2.46
C SER A 481 -13.64 21.32 -2.98
N ALA A 482 -13.80 20.01 -2.77
CA ALA A 482 -14.99 19.25 -3.14
C ALA A 482 -16.22 19.70 -2.33
N THR A 483 -16.05 19.99 -1.04
CA THR A 483 -17.11 20.53 -0.19
C THR A 483 -17.59 21.89 -0.69
N VAL A 484 -16.66 22.80 -0.99
CA VAL A 484 -16.97 24.12 -1.53
C VAL A 484 -17.66 24.01 -2.89
N ALA A 485 -17.11 23.19 -3.80
CA ALA A 485 -17.70 22.96 -5.11
C ALA A 485 -19.11 22.35 -5.02
N HIS A 486 -19.36 21.45 -4.06
CA HIS A 486 -20.68 20.88 -3.84
C HIS A 486 -21.70 21.94 -3.43
N LEU A 487 -21.36 22.79 -2.46
CA LEU A 487 -22.24 23.86 -2.00
C LEU A 487 -22.52 24.88 -3.11
N CYS A 488 -21.51 25.28 -3.87
CA CYS A 488 -21.64 26.25 -4.96
C CYS A 488 -22.44 25.71 -6.16
N THR A 489 -22.41 24.40 -6.41
CA THR A 489 -23.06 23.79 -7.59
C THR A 489 -24.37 23.05 -7.31
N THR A 490 -24.72 22.86 -6.03
CA THR A 490 -26.03 22.32 -5.63
C THR A 490 -27.19 23.09 -6.26
N PRO A 491 -27.18 24.43 -6.33
CA PRO A 491 -28.24 25.19 -7.00
C PRO A 491 -28.40 24.83 -8.49
N LEU A 492 -27.31 24.54 -9.21
CA LEU A 492 -27.37 24.14 -10.61
C LEU A 492 -28.00 22.75 -10.77
N ALA A 493 -27.64 21.80 -9.91
CA ALA A 493 -28.24 20.47 -9.90
C ALA A 493 -29.75 20.54 -9.62
N ASN A 494 -30.12 21.31 -8.59
CA ASN A 494 -31.52 21.50 -8.20
C ASN A 494 -32.30 22.30 -9.23
N ALA A 495 -31.69 23.26 -9.93
CA ALA A 495 -32.33 23.99 -11.02
C ALA A 495 -32.61 23.07 -12.21
N ASN A 496 -31.66 22.18 -12.55
CA ASN A 496 -31.85 21.17 -13.60
C ASN A 496 -33.02 20.24 -13.26
N ILE A 497 -33.07 19.72 -12.03
CA ILE A 497 -34.19 18.89 -11.55
C ILE A 497 -35.50 19.69 -11.56
N ALA A 498 -35.50 20.92 -11.07
CA ALA A 498 -36.70 21.77 -11.01
C ALA A 498 -37.27 22.08 -12.40
N TYR A 499 -36.41 22.31 -13.38
CA TYR A 499 -36.82 22.54 -14.77
C TYR A 499 -37.40 21.28 -15.40
N HIS A 500 -36.77 20.12 -15.23
CA HIS A 500 -37.16 18.89 -15.91
C HIS A 500 -38.29 18.09 -15.23
N PHE A 501 -38.38 18.13 -13.90
CA PHE A 501 -39.30 17.30 -13.11
C PHE A 501 -40.22 18.11 -12.18
N GLY A 502 -39.97 19.42 -12.01
CA GLY A 502 -40.81 20.29 -11.19
C GLY A 502 -42.08 20.79 -11.93
N PRO A 503 -43.06 21.35 -11.21
CA PRO A 503 -44.24 21.94 -11.83
C PRO A 503 -43.90 23.24 -12.56
N ILE A 504 -44.78 23.61 -13.49
CA ILE A 504 -44.72 24.91 -14.17
C ILE A 504 -45.08 26.00 -13.16
N ARG A 505 -44.18 26.97 -12.96
CA ARG A 505 -44.36 28.12 -12.06
C ARG A 505 -43.99 29.42 -12.77
N PRO A 506 -44.70 30.53 -12.51
CA PRO A 506 -44.26 31.85 -12.95
C PRO A 506 -43.04 32.29 -12.11
N GLY A 507 -41.97 32.70 -12.79
CA GLY A 507 -40.75 33.24 -12.16
C GLY A 507 -39.70 32.19 -11.75
N PRO A 508 -38.50 32.64 -11.34
CA PRO A 508 -37.38 31.77 -10.97
C PRO A 508 -37.63 31.07 -9.62
N VAL A 509 -37.09 29.86 -9.49
CA VAL A 509 -37.12 29.13 -8.20
C VAL A 509 -36.26 29.87 -7.18
N PRO A 510 -36.76 30.13 -5.95
CA PRO A 510 -36.00 30.85 -4.93
C PRO A 510 -34.67 30.17 -4.59
N THR A 511 -33.59 30.93 -4.42
CA THR A 511 -32.25 30.39 -4.11
C THR A 511 -32.23 29.53 -2.84
N ARG A 512 -32.97 29.92 -1.80
CA ARG A 512 -33.12 29.13 -0.55
C ARG A 512 -33.62 27.72 -0.82
N MET A 513 -34.49 27.57 -1.82
CA MET A 513 -35.07 26.30 -2.20
C MET A 513 -34.09 25.49 -3.06
N LEU A 514 -33.37 26.15 -3.98
CA LEU A 514 -32.29 25.53 -4.76
C LEU A 514 -31.10 25.07 -3.92
N LEU A 515 -30.93 25.56 -2.69
CA LEU A 515 -29.89 25.10 -1.75
C LEU A 515 -30.32 23.89 -0.90
N ARG A 516 -31.58 23.44 -1.00
CA ARG A 516 -32.05 22.30 -0.18
C ARG A 516 -31.28 21.03 -0.49
N GLY A 517 -30.95 20.27 0.56
CA GLY A 517 -30.22 19.02 0.45
C GLY A 517 -28.71 19.14 0.40
N GLY A 518 -28.14 20.32 0.08
CA GLY A 518 -26.69 20.50 -0.06
C GLY A 518 -25.89 20.22 1.21
N LEU A 519 -26.43 20.54 2.40
CA LEU A 519 -25.76 20.22 3.66
C LEU A 519 -25.85 18.72 4.02
N LEU A 520 -26.95 18.06 3.66
CA LEU A 520 -27.16 16.63 3.98
C LEU A 520 -26.27 15.70 3.15
N LEU A 521 -25.88 16.14 1.95
CA LEU A 521 -24.99 15.38 1.06
C LEU A 521 -23.53 15.82 1.17
N LEU A 522 -23.22 16.75 2.09
CA LEU A 522 -21.87 17.26 2.30
C LEU A 522 -20.84 16.16 2.67
N PRO A 523 -21.14 15.18 3.54
CA PRO A 523 -20.19 14.07 3.82
C PRO A 523 -19.86 13.23 2.58
N ALA A 524 -20.71 13.30 1.57
CA ALA A 524 -20.58 12.57 0.33
C ALA A 524 -20.13 13.47 -0.84
N SER A 525 -19.84 14.76 -0.59
CA SER A 525 -19.39 15.73 -1.61
C SER A 525 -18.06 15.36 -2.27
N VAL A 526 -17.21 14.61 -1.56
CA VAL A 526 -15.95 14.06 -2.07
C VAL A 526 -16.19 13.00 -3.15
N LEU A 527 -17.36 12.33 -3.15
CA LEU A 527 -17.61 11.12 -3.96
C LEU A 527 -18.82 11.23 -4.91
N LEU A 528 -19.84 12.02 -4.60
CA LEU A 528 -21.07 12.15 -5.38
C LEU A 528 -21.05 13.02 -6.65
N PRO A 529 -20.13 13.98 -6.87
CA PRO A 529 -20.29 14.91 -7.98
C PRO A 529 -20.20 14.25 -9.35
N PHE A 530 -19.28 13.31 -9.53
CA PHE A 530 -19.06 12.64 -10.80
C PHE A 530 -19.56 11.19 -10.70
N GLN A 531 -20.32 10.74 -11.70
CA GLN A 531 -20.27 9.31 -12.03
C GLN A 531 -18.80 9.03 -12.37
N ALA A 532 -18.17 8.04 -11.73
CA ALA A 532 -16.71 7.76 -11.74
C ALA A 532 -15.81 8.54 -10.76
N CYS A 533 -16.16 8.56 -9.48
CA CYS A 533 -15.24 8.98 -8.40
C CYS A 533 -14.14 7.97 -8.04
N TRP A 534 -13.87 6.97 -8.89
CA TRP A 534 -12.86 5.95 -8.62
C TRP A 534 -11.45 6.54 -8.55
N LEU A 535 -11.12 7.53 -9.39
CA LEU A 535 -9.80 8.18 -9.31
C LEU A 535 -9.68 8.97 -8.01
N THR A 536 -10.74 9.63 -7.60
CA THR A 536 -10.79 10.36 -6.33
C THR A 536 -10.64 9.44 -5.13
N TRP A 537 -11.37 8.32 -5.12
CA TRP A 537 -11.22 7.31 -4.08
C TRP A 537 -9.78 6.80 -4.06
N TYR A 538 -9.22 6.44 -5.22
CA TYR A 538 -7.86 5.94 -5.35
C TYR A 538 -6.82 6.93 -4.80
N GLU A 539 -6.90 8.19 -5.20
CA GLU A 539 -5.97 9.24 -4.77
C GLU A 539 -6.14 9.66 -3.31
N THR A 540 -7.26 9.30 -2.68
CA THR A 540 -7.54 9.53 -1.27
C THR A 540 -7.50 8.19 -0.52
N ALA A 541 -8.63 7.68 -0.04
CA ALA A 541 -8.70 6.48 0.81
C ALA A 541 -8.06 5.23 0.17
N GLY A 542 -8.12 5.09 -1.14
CA GLY A 542 -7.58 3.94 -1.86
C GLY A 542 -6.06 3.82 -1.75
N ALA A 543 -5.33 4.93 -1.77
CA ALA A 543 -3.88 4.95 -1.61
C ALA A 543 -3.41 4.48 -0.22
N PHE A 544 -4.30 4.40 0.79
CA PHE A 544 -3.99 3.75 2.07
C PHE A 544 -3.97 2.23 1.97
N ILE A 545 -4.73 1.65 1.04
CA ILE A 545 -4.94 0.19 0.92
C ILE A 545 -4.09 -0.36 -0.21
N VAL A 546 -4.13 0.27 -1.39
CA VAL A 546 -3.30 -0.07 -2.55
C VAL A 546 -2.28 1.05 -2.74
N PRO A 547 -1.12 0.97 -2.07
CA PRO A 547 -0.10 2.00 -2.21
C PRO A 547 0.42 2.09 -3.62
N THR A 548 0.55 3.32 -4.11
CA THR A 548 1.42 3.59 -5.24
C THR A 548 2.29 4.81 -4.99
N LEU A 549 3.56 4.67 -5.37
CA LEU A 549 4.59 5.72 -5.25
C LEU A 549 4.40 6.85 -6.28
N SER A 550 3.64 6.60 -7.35
CA SER A 550 3.21 7.58 -8.35
C SER A 550 1.69 7.55 -8.46
N SER A 551 1.07 8.60 -8.98
CA SER A 551 -0.36 8.63 -9.25
C SER A 551 -0.73 9.75 -10.23
N VAL A 552 -2.00 9.90 -10.59
CA VAL A 552 -2.46 10.96 -11.49
C VAL A 552 -2.32 12.33 -10.83
N TRP A 553 -2.59 12.44 -9.52
CA TRP A 553 -2.44 13.70 -8.79
C TRP A 553 -1.04 13.93 -8.25
N ARG A 554 -0.22 12.87 -8.12
CA ARG A 554 1.16 12.89 -7.58
C ARG A 554 2.11 12.12 -8.52
N PRO A 555 2.32 12.60 -9.77
CA PRO A 555 3.11 11.87 -10.74
C PRO A 555 4.61 11.89 -10.37
N ARG A 556 5.24 10.72 -10.43
CA ARG A 556 6.69 10.52 -10.43
C ARG A 556 7.11 9.95 -11.77
N GLU A 557 7.65 10.80 -12.64
CA GLU A 557 8.02 10.44 -14.03
C GLU A 557 8.98 9.24 -14.09
N ASP A 558 9.92 9.16 -13.15
CA ASP A 558 10.90 8.07 -13.05
C ASP A 558 10.25 6.69 -12.78
N LEU A 559 9.07 6.67 -12.17
CA LEU A 559 8.32 5.45 -11.89
C LEU A 559 7.31 5.12 -12.99
N LEU A 560 6.80 6.12 -13.71
CA LEU A 560 5.88 5.91 -14.84
C LEU A 560 6.53 5.13 -15.99
N LEU A 561 7.86 5.23 -16.11
CA LEU A 561 8.65 4.55 -17.16
C LEU A 561 8.95 3.07 -16.84
N ARG A 562 8.64 2.58 -15.63
CA ARG A 562 8.92 1.19 -15.25
C ARG A 562 7.91 0.23 -15.86
N ARG A 563 8.39 -0.94 -16.31
CA ARG A 563 7.56 -2.01 -16.91
C ARG A 563 6.46 -2.55 -16.00
N GLU A 564 6.65 -2.44 -14.69
CA GLU A 564 5.72 -2.91 -13.66
C GLU A 564 4.52 -1.96 -13.45
N TRP A 565 4.68 -0.69 -13.83
CA TRP A 565 3.71 0.36 -13.56
C TRP A 565 2.32 0.13 -14.18
N PRO A 566 2.19 -0.35 -15.43
CA PRO A 566 0.89 -0.64 -16.02
C PRO A 566 0.08 -1.69 -15.24
N HIS A 567 0.74 -2.71 -14.67
CA HIS A 567 0.08 -3.77 -13.93
C HIS A 567 -0.43 -3.28 -12.57
N LEU A 568 0.43 -2.62 -11.78
CA LEU A 568 0.07 -2.05 -10.48
C LEU A 568 -1.07 -1.02 -10.61
N ARG A 569 -1.04 -0.23 -11.68
CA ARG A 569 -2.11 0.72 -12.00
C ARG A 569 -3.43 0.01 -12.28
N ASN A 570 -3.47 -1.08 -13.05
CA ASN A 570 -4.73 -1.75 -13.38
C ASN A 570 -5.42 -2.38 -12.15
N ASP A 571 -4.65 -2.98 -11.25
CA ASP A 571 -5.18 -3.55 -10.00
C ASP A 571 -5.73 -2.45 -9.08
N ALA A 572 -4.99 -1.34 -8.97
CA ALA A 572 -5.43 -0.12 -8.30
C ALA A 572 -6.75 0.43 -8.87
N LEU A 573 -6.87 0.50 -10.20
CA LEU A 573 -8.07 0.98 -10.89
C LEU A 573 -9.27 0.07 -10.63
N ALA A 574 -9.07 -1.26 -10.67
CA ALA A 574 -10.13 -2.24 -10.39
C ALA A 574 -10.60 -2.15 -8.94
N GLY A 575 -9.68 -2.10 -7.97
CA GLY A 575 -10.01 -1.91 -6.56
C GLY A 575 -10.75 -0.59 -6.32
N ALA A 576 -10.29 0.48 -6.95
CA ALA A 576 -10.91 1.79 -6.84
C ALA A 576 -12.32 1.84 -7.42
N PHE A 577 -12.57 1.13 -8.51
CA PHE A 577 -13.89 1.00 -9.07
C PHE A 577 -14.84 0.25 -8.12
N VAL A 578 -14.42 -0.90 -7.58
CA VAL A 578 -15.24 -1.70 -6.66
C VAL A 578 -15.60 -0.90 -5.40
N ALA A 579 -14.63 -0.23 -4.78
CA ALA A 579 -14.87 0.57 -3.58
C ALA A 579 -15.80 1.77 -3.84
N THR A 580 -15.65 2.38 -5.02
CA THR A 580 -16.54 3.45 -5.49
C THR A 580 -17.97 2.95 -5.66
N LEU A 581 -18.15 1.78 -6.27
CA LEU A 581 -19.48 1.18 -6.44
C LEU A 581 -20.13 0.83 -5.10
N LEU A 582 -19.36 0.29 -4.14
CA LEU A 582 -19.85 -0.01 -2.80
C LEU A 582 -20.34 1.28 -2.12
N THR A 583 -19.53 2.33 -2.18
CA THR A 583 -19.87 3.62 -1.56
C THR A 583 -21.06 4.28 -2.24
N ASP A 584 -21.13 4.24 -3.57
CA ASP A 584 -22.26 4.73 -4.35
C ASP A 584 -23.55 3.98 -3.99
N ALA A 585 -23.50 2.65 -3.87
CA ALA A 585 -24.63 1.82 -3.47
C ALA A 585 -25.13 2.14 -2.05
N LEU A 586 -24.22 2.42 -1.11
CA LEU A 586 -24.56 2.78 0.27
C LEU A 586 -25.18 4.18 0.39
N LEU A 587 -24.71 5.13 -0.41
CA LEU A 587 -25.16 6.52 -0.37
C LEU A 587 -26.38 6.80 -1.27
N TYR A 588 -26.66 5.92 -2.23
CA TYR A 588 -27.77 6.07 -3.16
C TYR A 588 -29.14 6.31 -2.49
N PRO A 589 -29.53 5.56 -1.43
CA PRO A 589 -30.81 5.80 -0.75
C PRO A 589 -30.92 7.20 -0.16
N LEU A 590 -29.84 7.71 0.43
CA LEU A 590 -29.80 9.07 0.99
C LEU A 590 -29.97 10.12 -0.10
N ALA A 591 -29.27 9.96 -1.23
CA ALA A 591 -29.43 10.84 -2.40
C ALA A 591 -30.87 10.80 -2.94
N THR A 592 -31.49 9.62 -3.01
CA THR A 592 -32.90 9.45 -3.41
C THR A 592 -33.85 10.21 -2.48
N VAL A 593 -33.68 10.07 -1.15
CA VAL A 593 -34.50 10.78 -0.16
C VAL A 593 -34.36 12.30 -0.32
N VAL A 594 -33.14 12.80 -0.48
CA VAL A 594 -32.87 14.24 -0.65
C VAL A 594 -33.52 14.77 -1.93
N SER A 595 -33.35 14.10 -3.06
CA SER A 595 -33.94 14.50 -4.34
C SER A 595 -35.47 14.48 -4.29
N ARG A 596 -36.08 13.43 -3.72
CA ARG A 596 -37.55 13.34 -3.60
C ARG A 596 -38.12 14.41 -2.69
N ARG A 597 -37.48 14.72 -1.56
CA ARG A 597 -37.89 15.82 -0.67
C ARG A 597 -37.82 17.16 -1.37
N PHE A 598 -36.74 17.42 -2.10
CA PHE A 598 -36.62 18.65 -2.90
C PHE A 598 -37.75 18.77 -3.94
N VAL A 599 -38.07 17.69 -4.65
CA VAL A 599 -39.17 17.69 -5.61
C VAL A 599 -40.54 17.81 -4.93
N GLU A 600 -40.78 17.12 -3.81
CA GLU A 600 -42.01 17.29 -3.02
C GLU A 600 -42.24 18.77 -2.65
N ASP A 601 -41.18 19.44 -2.21
CA ASP A 601 -41.21 20.86 -1.89
C ASP A 601 -41.42 21.75 -3.12
N LEU A 602 -40.95 21.34 -4.30
CA LEU A 602 -41.24 21.96 -5.59
C LEU A 602 -42.72 21.89 -5.97
N TYR A 603 -43.51 20.98 -5.41
CA TYR A 603 -44.95 20.94 -5.70
C TYR A 603 -45.78 21.78 -4.74
N LYS A 604 -45.31 22.11 -3.53
CA LYS A 604 -46.08 22.88 -2.53
C LYS A 604 -46.50 24.28 -3.05
N PRO A 605 -47.78 24.68 -2.92
CA PRO A 605 -48.85 24.04 -2.13
C PRO A 605 -49.67 22.98 -2.88
N GLN A 606 -49.37 22.67 -4.15
CA GLN A 606 -50.04 21.60 -4.90
C GLN A 606 -49.72 20.23 -4.29
N LYS A 607 -50.62 19.27 -4.49
CA LYS A 607 -50.42 17.89 -4.06
C LYS A 607 -49.19 17.31 -4.75
N SER A 608 -48.24 16.78 -3.98
CA SER A 608 -47.05 16.15 -4.53
C SER A 608 -47.42 14.88 -5.30
N PRO A 609 -46.71 14.58 -6.41
CA PRO A 609 -46.91 13.33 -7.12
C PRO A 609 -46.44 12.11 -6.31
N CYS A 610 -46.83 10.91 -6.73
CA CYS A 610 -46.42 9.67 -6.07
C CYS A 610 -45.01 9.28 -6.52
N PHE A 611 -44.02 9.40 -5.64
CA PHE A 611 -42.60 9.16 -5.95
C PHE A 611 -42.16 7.67 -5.90
N GLY A 612 -43.10 6.74 -5.67
CA GLY A 612 -42.79 5.32 -5.47
C GLY A 612 -42.11 5.00 -4.12
N ARG A 613 -42.08 3.71 -3.75
CA ARG A 613 -41.58 3.25 -2.43
C ARG A 613 -40.11 2.83 -2.42
N SER A 614 -39.54 2.41 -3.55
CA SER A 614 -38.16 1.91 -3.60
C SER A 614 -37.16 3.05 -3.55
N LEU A 615 -36.18 2.96 -2.64
CA LEU A 615 -35.06 3.91 -2.51
C LEU A 615 -33.93 3.63 -3.52
N TYR A 616 -33.91 2.43 -4.10
CA TYR A 616 -32.95 1.98 -5.12
C TYR A 616 -33.49 2.07 -6.56
N ALA A 617 -34.67 2.67 -6.75
CA ALA A 617 -35.26 2.86 -8.07
C ALA A 617 -34.33 3.67 -8.97
N GLY A 618 -33.98 3.14 -10.15
CA GLY A 618 -33.05 3.78 -11.09
C GLY A 618 -31.57 3.41 -10.92
N TYR A 619 -31.18 2.72 -9.83
CA TYR A 619 -29.77 2.43 -9.54
C TYR A 619 -29.09 1.57 -10.62
N ARG A 620 -29.79 0.60 -11.21
CA ARG A 620 -29.24 -0.25 -12.30
C ARG A 620 -28.71 0.56 -13.49
N TYR A 621 -29.35 1.68 -13.81
CA TYR A 621 -28.94 2.54 -14.92
C TYR A 621 -27.72 3.40 -14.53
N ARG A 622 -27.67 3.87 -13.29
CA ARG A 622 -26.48 4.53 -12.72
C ARG A 622 -25.28 3.60 -12.67
N PHE A 623 -25.49 2.35 -12.25
CA PHE A 623 -24.46 1.31 -12.24
C PHE A 623 -23.89 1.05 -13.64
N LEU A 624 -24.77 0.87 -14.64
CA LEU A 624 -24.34 0.68 -16.03
C LEU A 624 -23.61 1.91 -16.58
N SER A 625 -24.06 3.11 -16.23
CA SER A 625 -23.37 4.37 -16.57
C SER A 625 -21.96 4.42 -15.97
N ASN A 626 -21.79 4.04 -14.70
CA ASN A 626 -20.48 3.98 -14.06
C ASN A 626 -19.52 2.99 -14.75
N LEU A 627 -20.02 1.85 -15.25
CA LEU A 627 -19.21 0.91 -16.03
C LEU A 627 -18.71 1.54 -17.34
N VAL A 628 -19.60 2.21 -18.08
CA VAL A 628 -19.25 2.89 -19.34
C VAL A 628 -18.23 3.99 -19.08
N VAL A 629 -18.45 4.82 -18.05
CA VAL A 629 -17.54 5.91 -17.69
C VAL A 629 -16.18 5.35 -17.26
N LEU A 630 -16.12 4.26 -16.48
CA LEU A 630 -14.85 3.60 -16.12
C LEU A 630 -14.10 3.17 -17.38
N SER A 631 -14.74 2.43 -18.27
CA SER A 631 -14.10 1.92 -19.49
C SER A 631 -13.58 3.08 -20.37
N ALA A 632 -14.38 4.12 -20.57
CA ALA A 632 -14.00 5.27 -21.39
C ALA A 632 -12.85 6.09 -20.76
N SER A 633 -12.95 6.40 -19.47
CA SER A 633 -11.92 7.17 -18.75
C SER A 633 -10.60 6.38 -18.62
N THR A 634 -10.67 5.06 -18.39
CA THR A 634 -9.49 4.19 -18.34
C THR A 634 -8.81 4.09 -19.69
N ALA A 635 -9.57 3.91 -20.78
CA ALA A 635 -9.03 3.89 -22.13
C ALA A 635 -8.35 5.22 -22.50
N TYR A 636 -8.96 6.35 -22.11
CA TYR A 636 -8.38 7.67 -22.33
C TYR A 636 -7.06 7.87 -21.56
N LEU A 637 -7.04 7.50 -20.28
CA LEU A 637 -5.83 7.54 -19.46
C LEU A 637 -4.76 6.53 -19.91
N TYR A 638 -5.13 5.49 -20.66
CA TYR A 638 -4.19 4.55 -21.27
C TYR A 638 -3.57 5.14 -22.54
N GLY A 639 -4.39 5.72 -23.41
CA GLY A 639 -3.93 6.31 -24.69
C GLY A 639 -3.10 7.58 -24.56
N ILE A 640 -3.26 8.36 -23.49
CA ILE A 640 -2.42 9.54 -23.21
C ILE A 640 -1.16 9.19 -22.44
N GLY A 641 -1.15 8.10 -21.67
CA GLY A 641 0.05 7.64 -20.98
C GLY A 641 1.09 6.97 -21.89
N SER A 642 0.78 6.80 -23.17
CA SER A 642 1.69 6.28 -24.20
C SER A 642 2.26 7.36 -25.14
N VAL A 643 1.95 8.64 -24.90
CA VAL A 643 2.42 9.78 -25.70
C VAL A 643 3.37 10.64 -24.88
#